data_AF-A0A6C0ITL6-F1
#
_entry.id   AF-A0A6C0ITL6-F1
#
_cell.length_a   1.000
_cell.length_b   1.000
_cell.length_c   1.000
_cell.angle_alpha   90.00
_cell.angle_beta   90.00
_cell.angle_gamma   90.00
#
_symmetry.space_group_name_H-M   'P 1'
#
loop_
_entity.id
_entity.type
_entity.pdbx_description
1 polymer ?
#
loop_
_entity_poly.entity_id
_entity_poly.type
_entity_poly.pdbx_seq_one_letter_code
_entity_poly.pdbx_strand_id
1 'polypeptide(L)'
;MTDETEKISPIDNLFKYLDKWIVSSNSNQSNSRILEELEIIFGIDKFNKISKTSFDNVINKLTANNWMMENEKGTHYLNINQRTENLQGRTTTSPLRFQVNGISAVSEYCKTETIVDSGGNLKENIYITKKVRKLENDSTSYNQDTKRQDRAPPLSPIFIDNYQCKVNYKVETNFIDETQKEFEDDRSEKWVKREMEKWEDTTKIFRYIKRYTLVNDEYPFKIDCSVVKEPKVRKVGNRLIWVPHYHIKDSGIFENNAHYEIELELNWKYIENLIKEVKSKHPKYYVASETFGTSRWGEFQGEETNSNKFLIDALYKKIKSGIKVVLSGLQNTNYPISYPEQNNVTKKYIELTFSDETSKKGKGRKITKQQLLQDTMAYKRQSKKYFIGPATVSLERKHLSKKPIDDMPNINNLYTITEKADGVRRMLYISDNGKIYFLDINLTVTFIGCITKNKKLFNTILDGEYVSYDNSRRFINLYLLFDIYYLGGEDLKGLDFYNIKSGSNGCRFDKLNAVYSNLINDKKMENIVKGKSLPINIRLKNFMDNRNANIYSQCQQLLEKINNNHFEYEVDGIIFTPIDKKIVSGTWMHSFKWKPPRHNTIDFLIQTEKEQDEKNDSIYNKFIEGTNSTSSNELQQYKKVTLRVGFSQRNHGFLNPIQTMITGDMPKKTYNYQNYYPVPFYPYNNNESKTSEWHIANIPLKKVGSKLLMVAEDGNIFDDETIVEFKYEKDSTVPSSWKWKPIKVRFDKTFAYRKGQPNFGNDYKTANSVWKSIHNPVTEEMLSGKIEIPENIEDADVYYSKHDSVTKTQAFRNFHNRYVKHNLIKRISTPGDSLIDLAVGKAGDMPKWIDSRLSTVVGIDYSRDNIENQVDGAASRYLKQKQQGRKLIPDCMFLKGDSSKNIKSGEAFSDDKNKAIMKAIYGLGTKDKKEIGKGLYDVHGIGRDGFNIVSVQFAAHYFFEDLIKLNEFVKNVAENCAVKGYFIGTCFDGKKLFNKLKDLKENETFYQENKNKEVIWSATKLYSKETFDADETSLGLPVEIFQESINKKHTEFLVNFKYFERILNNYGFTVCNSQELNSIHFKNSVGSFQELFDDMKQEIEREDGGIKETWVGDALKLSDAEKNISFLNNYFIFKKRENTIVNVEISTNQTVQDKITKEQEDLYKDISKQMKKTKRKVTKFKKKFKLPS
;
A
#
# COMPACT_ATOMS: atom_id res chain seq x y z
N MET A 1 -11.77 -31.41 -49.74
CA MET A 1 -11.39 -32.72 -49.18
C MET A 1 -10.10 -32.52 -48.41
N THR A 2 -10.19 -32.41 -47.09
CA THR A 2 -9.04 -32.32 -46.18
C THR A 2 -9.28 -33.35 -45.10
N ASP A 3 -8.39 -34.33 -45.04
CA ASP A 3 -8.44 -35.49 -44.15
C ASP A 3 -8.83 -35.13 -42.72
N GLU A 4 -10.00 -35.61 -42.29
CA GLU A 4 -10.33 -35.76 -40.88
C GLU A 4 -9.55 -36.96 -40.33
N THR A 5 -8.25 -36.78 -40.08
CA THR A 5 -7.52 -37.72 -39.22
C THR A 5 -8.14 -37.64 -37.82
N GLU A 6 -8.79 -38.71 -37.36
CA GLU A 6 -9.30 -38.86 -36.00
C GLU A 6 -8.23 -38.40 -35.00
N LYS A 7 -8.50 -37.32 -34.25
CA LYS A 7 -7.60 -36.84 -33.20
C LYS A 7 -7.54 -37.90 -32.10
N ILE A 8 -6.48 -38.72 -32.13
CA ILE A 8 -6.13 -39.69 -31.09
C ILE A 8 -6.10 -38.98 -29.72
N SER A 9 -6.73 -39.56 -28.71
CA SER A 9 -6.78 -39.00 -27.36
C SER A 9 -5.37 -38.85 -26.77
N PRO A 10 -5.07 -37.81 -25.97
CA PRO A 10 -3.80 -37.69 -25.26
C PRO A 10 -3.45 -38.93 -24.41
N ILE A 11 -4.46 -39.64 -23.90
CA ILE A 11 -4.28 -40.87 -23.12
C ILE A 11 -3.79 -42.03 -24.02
N ASP A 12 -4.39 -42.18 -25.20
CA ASP A 12 -4.00 -43.24 -26.13
C ASP A 12 -2.57 -43.02 -26.64
N ASN A 13 -2.19 -41.76 -26.88
CA ASN A 13 -0.80 -41.40 -27.18
C ASN A 13 0.14 -41.71 -26.02
N LEU A 14 -0.28 -41.47 -24.77
CA LEU A 14 0.53 -41.83 -23.60
C LEU A 14 0.73 -43.35 -23.51
N PHE A 15 -0.30 -44.14 -23.76
CA PHE A 15 -0.18 -45.60 -23.79
C PHE A 15 0.81 -46.06 -24.86
N LYS A 16 0.76 -45.47 -26.06
CA LYS A 16 1.75 -45.73 -27.12
C LYS A 16 3.18 -45.38 -26.67
N TYR A 17 3.36 -44.29 -25.92
CA TYR A 17 4.69 -43.86 -25.46
C TYR A 17 5.20 -44.77 -24.33
N LEU A 18 4.31 -45.20 -23.43
CA LEU A 18 4.64 -46.15 -22.37
C LEU A 18 5.04 -47.50 -22.94
N ASP A 19 4.27 -48.02 -23.91
CA ASP A 19 4.61 -49.26 -24.62
C ASP A 19 6.02 -49.17 -25.22
N LYS A 20 6.27 -48.13 -26.03
CA LYS A 20 7.58 -47.91 -26.66
C LYS A 20 8.72 -47.75 -25.65
N TRP A 21 8.47 -47.07 -24.54
CA TRP A 21 9.44 -46.87 -23.47
C TRP A 21 9.77 -48.18 -22.75
N ILE A 22 8.79 -49.04 -22.49
CA ILE A 22 9.02 -50.37 -21.89
C ILE A 22 9.95 -51.20 -22.78
N VAL A 23 9.69 -51.24 -24.09
CA VAL A 23 10.52 -52.00 -25.04
C VAL A 23 11.95 -51.49 -25.05
N SER A 24 12.09 -50.19 -25.30
CA SER A 24 13.41 -49.59 -25.50
C SER A 24 14.23 -49.67 -24.22
N SER A 25 13.60 -49.51 -23.05
CA SER A 25 14.29 -49.62 -21.77
C SER A 25 14.68 -51.06 -21.46
N ASN A 26 13.82 -52.03 -21.79
CA ASN A 26 14.12 -53.45 -21.59
C ASN A 26 15.26 -53.92 -22.52
N SER A 27 15.24 -53.52 -23.79
CA SER A 27 16.31 -53.85 -24.75
C SER A 27 17.64 -53.21 -24.38
N ASN A 28 17.61 -52.01 -23.78
CA ASN A 28 18.80 -51.26 -23.40
C ASN A 28 19.29 -51.56 -21.97
N GLN A 29 18.70 -52.50 -21.24
CA GLN A 29 19.20 -52.85 -19.89
C GLN A 29 20.67 -53.28 -19.89
N SER A 30 21.11 -53.97 -20.95
CA SER A 30 22.51 -54.39 -21.13
C SER A 30 23.42 -53.26 -21.63
N ASN A 31 22.85 -52.13 -22.08
CA ASN A 31 23.57 -50.98 -22.61
C ASN A 31 23.34 -49.76 -21.71
N SER A 32 24.16 -49.63 -20.67
CA SER A 32 24.11 -48.53 -19.68
C SER A 32 24.29 -47.12 -20.28
N ARG A 33 24.65 -47.00 -21.57
CA ARG A 33 24.91 -45.71 -22.24
C ARG A 33 23.67 -45.04 -22.78
N ILE A 34 22.64 -45.81 -23.12
CA ILE A 34 21.41 -45.29 -23.71
C ILE A 34 20.31 -45.31 -22.66
N LEU A 35 19.97 -44.13 -22.18
CA LEU A 35 18.91 -43.93 -21.20
C LEU A 35 17.65 -43.44 -21.90
N GLU A 36 16.58 -44.21 -21.74
CA GLU A 36 15.24 -43.86 -22.21
C GLU A 36 14.54 -43.00 -21.16
N GLU A 37 14.28 -41.73 -21.47
CA GLU A 37 13.71 -40.79 -20.52
C GLU A 37 12.29 -40.39 -20.92
N LEU A 38 11.32 -40.90 -20.17
CA LEU A 38 9.93 -40.47 -20.26
C LEU A 38 9.57 -39.65 -19.02
N GLU A 39 9.45 -38.33 -19.22
CA GLU A 39 9.26 -37.35 -18.16
C GLU A 39 7.90 -36.64 -18.29
N ILE A 40 7.24 -36.41 -17.16
CA ILE A 40 6.03 -35.61 -17.05
C ILE A 40 6.39 -34.29 -16.37
N ILE A 41 6.28 -33.20 -17.11
CA ILE A 41 6.68 -31.86 -16.67
C ILE A 41 5.46 -31.04 -16.28
N PHE A 42 5.47 -30.46 -15.09
CA PHE A 42 4.40 -29.61 -14.56
C PHE A 42 4.66 -28.11 -14.78
N GLY A 43 3.61 -27.29 -14.65
CA GLY A 43 3.76 -25.82 -14.65
C GLY A 43 4.04 -25.21 -16.03
N ILE A 44 3.58 -25.85 -17.10
CA ILE A 44 3.85 -25.43 -18.49
C ILE A 44 3.03 -24.22 -18.96
N ASP A 45 1.93 -23.89 -18.26
CA ASP A 45 1.09 -22.74 -18.60
C ASP A 45 1.72 -21.45 -18.06
N LYS A 46 1.82 -20.43 -18.91
CA LYS A 46 2.37 -19.11 -18.56
C LYS A 46 1.63 -18.42 -17.41
N PHE A 47 0.37 -18.75 -17.16
CA PHE A 47 -0.44 -18.18 -16.09
C PHE A 47 -0.29 -18.93 -14.76
N ASN A 48 0.11 -20.21 -14.80
CA ASN A 48 0.23 -21.07 -13.62
C ASN A 48 1.68 -21.56 -13.45
N LYS A 49 2.64 -20.63 -13.51
CA LYS A 49 4.04 -20.94 -13.23
C LYS A 49 4.23 -21.34 -11.77
N ILE A 50 5.09 -22.33 -11.54
CA ILE A 50 5.43 -22.81 -10.20
C ILE A 50 6.13 -21.67 -9.44
N SER A 51 5.53 -21.25 -8.33
CA SER A 51 6.09 -20.32 -7.37
C SER A 51 6.95 -21.07 -6.34
N LYS A 52 7.82 -20.35 -5.61
CA LYS A 52 8.57 -20.92 -4.49
C LYS A 52 7.64 -21.60 -3.48
N THR A 53 6.55 -20.92 -3.10
CA THR A 53 5.57 -21.46 -2.15
C THR A 53 4.93 -22.76 -2.64
N SER A 54 4.49 -22.80 -3.90
CA SER A 54 3.92 -24.03 -4.46
C SER A 54 4.96 -25.15 -4.62
N PHE A 55 6.22 -24.80 -4.89
CA PHE A 55 7.33 -25.74 -4.96
C PHE A 55 7.62 -26.38 -3.60
N ASP A 56 7.74 -25.55 -2.56
CA ASP A 56 7.95 -25.99 -1.18
C ASP A 56 6.76 -26.84 -0.70
N ASN A 57 5.52 -26.45 -1.05
CA ASN A 57 4.32 -27.24 -0.76
C ASN A 57 4.35 -28.63 -1.41
N VAL A 58 4.89 -28.76 -2.63
CA VAL A 58 5.03 -30.07 -3.29
C VAL A 58 6.05 -30.94 -2.54
N ILE A 59 7.21 -30.40 -2.19
CA ILE A 59 8.21 -31.15 -1.42
C ILE A 59 7.65 -31.60 -0.06
N ASN A 60 7.00 -30.70 0.67
CA ASN A 60 6.36 -31.03 1.94
C ASN A 60 5.28 -32.10 1.77
N LYS A 61 4.50 -32.02 0.68
CA LYS A 61 3.45 -32.99 0.40
C LYS A 61 4.01 -34.36 0.06
N LEU A 62 5.07 -34.42 -0.74
CA LEU A 62 5.76 -35.66 -1.09
C LEU A 62 6.35 -36.32 0.15
N THR A 63 7.07 -35.56 0.97
CA THR A 63 7.66 -36.04 2.22
C THR A 63 6.59 -36.60 3.17
N ALA A 64 5.46 -35.90 3.31
CA ALA A 64 4.31 -36.37 4.09
C ALA A 64 3.60 -37.61 3.49
N ASN A 65 3.93 -38.01 2.26
CA ASN A 65 3.45 -39.24 1.61
C ASN A 65 4.59 -40.27 1.45
N ASN A 66 5.55 -40.27 2.38
CA ASN A 66 6.66 -41.24 2.45
C ASN A 66 7.57 -41.26 1.21
N TRP A 67 7.74 -40.12 0.53
CA TRP A 67 8.80 -39.97 -0.47
C TRP A 67 10.09 -39.58 0.23
N MET A 68 11.18 -40.29 -0.06
CA MET A 68 12.50 -40.05 0.53
C MET A 68 13.34 -39.20 -0.42
N MET A 69 14.02 -38.19 0.13
CA MET A 69 14.98 -37.39 -0.63
C MET A 69 16.32 -38.13 -0.69
N GLU A 70 16.89 -38.32 -1.89
CA GLU A 70 18.20 -38.95 -2.02
C GLU A 70 19.31 -38.08 -1.40
N ASN A 71 19.15 -36.76 -1.46
CA ASN A 71 20.08 -35.79 -0.86
C ASN A 71 19.31 -34.59 -0.32
N GLU A 72 19.24 -34.46 1.01
CA GLU A 72 18.53 -33.37 1.69
C GLU A 72 19.08 -31.98 1.37
N LYS A 73 20.38 -31.87 1.08
CA LYS A 73 21.01 -30.58 0.71
C LYS A 73 20.70 -30.19 -0.74
N GLY A 74 20.21 -31.14 -1.54
CA GLY A 74 20.03 -31.04 -2.98
C GLY A 74 21.34 -31.21 -3.76
N THR A 75 21.23 -31.73 -4.97
CA THR A 75 22.36 -31.93 -5.88
C THR A 75 22.51 -30.72 -6.79
N HIS A 76 23.72 -30.19 -6.88
CA HIS A 76 24.05 -28.99 -7.64
C HIS A 76 24.77 -29.36 -8.92
N TYR A 77 24.39 -28.76 -10.05
CA TYR A 77 25.12 -28.93 -11.31
C TYR A 77 24.92 -27.77 -12.27
N LEU A 78 25.86 -27.60 -13.19
CA LEU A 78 25.85 -26.60 -14.25
C LEU A 78 25.78 -27.32 -15.60
N ASN A 79 24.71 -27.09 -16.34
CA ASN A 79 24.57 -27.55 -17.72
C ASN A 79 25.05 -26.47 -18.69
N ILE A 80 25.86 -26.88 -19.66
CA ILE A 80 26.46 -26.00 -20.66
C ILE A 80 26.18 -26.59 -22.05
N ASN A 81 25.58 -25.77 -22.91
CA ASN A 81 25.33 -26.12 -24.31
C ASN A 81 25.96 -25.07 -25.23
N GLN A 82 26.84 -25.49 -26.13
CA GLN A 82 27.41 -24.60 -27.14
C GLN A 82 26.38 -24.22 -28.20
N ARG A 83 26.52 -23.02 -28.77
CA ARG A 83 25.73 -22.55 -29.89
C ARG A 83 26.63 -22.37 -31.10
N THR A 84 26.32 -23.09 -32.17
CA THR A 84 27.10 -23.11 -33.40
C THR A 84 26.30 -22.50 -34.54
N GLU A 85 26.97 -21.80 -35.43
CA GLU A 85 26.37 -21.27 -36.65
C GLU A 85 26.52 -22.30 -37.78
N ASN A 86 25.41 -22.65 -38.41
CA ASN A 86 25.44 -23.57 -39.54
C ASN A 86 25.96 -22.84 -40.80
N LEU A 87 26.30 -23.60 -41.85
CA LEU A 87 26.81 -23.07 -43.14
C LEU A 87 25.86 -22.08 -43.84
N GLN A 88 24.62 -21.92 -43.37
CA GLN A 88 23.61 -20.99 -43.90
C GLN A 88 23.40 -19.78 -42.98
N GLY A 89 24.30 -19.52 -42.03
CA GLY A 89 24.20 -18.41 -41.09
C GLY A 89 23.10 -18.56 -40.03
N ARG A 90 22.57 -19.77 -39.82
CA ARG A 90 21.56 -20.04 -38.77
C ARG A 90 22.24 -20.60 -37.53
N THR A 91 22.09 -19.90 -36.42
CA THR A 91 22.64 -20.32 -35.12
C THR A 91 21.76 -21.39 -34.46
N THR A 92 22.30 -22.61 -34.29
CA THR A 92 21.66 -23.75 -33.63
C THR A 92 22.36 -24.11 -32.32
N THR A 93 21.63 -24.63 -31.34
CA THR A 93 22.22 -25.16 -30.10
C THR A 93 22.69 -26.59 -30.33
N SER A 94 23.94 -26.89 -29.94
CA SER A 94 24.52 -28.23 -30.02
C SER A 94 23.69 -29.20 -29.16
N PRO A 95 23.39 -30.43 -29.66
CA PRO A 95 22.70 -31.45 -28.88
C PRO A 95 23.58 -32.06 -27.77
N LEU A 96 24.88 -31.77 -27.79
CA LEU A 96 25.82 -32.10 -26.72
C LEU A 96 25.60 -31.17 -25.52
N ARG A 97 25.50 -31.78 -24.34
CA ARG A 97 25.42 -31.11 -23.04
C ARG A 97 26.65 -31.49 -22.23
N PHE A 98 27.38 -30.48 -21.77
CA PHE A 98 28.45 -30.63 -20.80
C PHE A 98 27.86 -30.30 -19.43
N GLN A 99 27.84 -31.26 -18.53
CA GLN A 99 27.28 -31.14 -17.19
C GLN A 99 28.40 -31.20 -16.16
N VAL A 100 28.58 -30.13 -15.39
CA VAL A 100 29.54 -30.05 -14.28
C VAL A 100 28.80 -30.30 -12.98
N ASN A 101 29.08 -31.41 -12.31
CA ASN A 101 28.39 -31.85 -11.09
C ASN A 101 29.11 -31.39 -9.81
N GLY A 102 28.34 -30.97 -8.80
CA GLY A 102 28.85 -30.57 -7.50
C GLY A 102 29.27 -29.10 -7.40
N ILE A 103 29.01 -28.48 -6.25
CA ILE A 103 29.25 -27.04 -6.04
C ILE A 103 30.74 -26.66 -6.16
N SER A 104 31.64 -27.59 -5.79
CA SER A 104 33.09 -27.39 -5.88
C SER A 104 33.55 -27.35 -7.34
N ALA A 105 33.13 -28.32 -8.17
CA ALA A 105 33.50 -28.34 -9.58
C ALA A 105 32.83 -27.20 -10.36
N VAL A 106 31.58 -26.84 -10.04
CA VAL A 106 30.95 -25.64 -10.61
C VAL A 106 31.74 -24.38 -10.25
N SER A 107 32.20 -24.25 -8.99
CA SER A 107 33.03 -23.12 -8.58
C SER A 107 34.39 -23.10 -9.28
N GLU A 108 34.97 -24.26 -9.58
CA GLU A 108 36.23 -24.37 -10.32
C GLU A 108 36.02 -23.98 -11.79
N TYR A 109 34.97 -24.47 -12.44
CA TYR A 109 34.59 -24.04 -13.79
C TYR A 109 34.36 -22.53 -13.87
N CYS A 110 33.72 -21.91 -12.86
CA CYS A 110 33.54 -20.45 -12.83
C CYS A 110 34.86 -19.66 -12.77
N LYS A 111 35.96 -20.28 -12.30
CA LYS A 111 37.29 -19.64 -12.24
C LYS A 111 38.08 -19.88 -13.52
N THR A 112 37.96 -21.07 -14.11
CA THR A 112 38.79 -21.50 -15.24
C THR A 112 38.10 -21.25 -16.58
N GLU A 113 36.77 -21.30 -16.62
CA GLU A 113 35.86 -21.29 -17.79
C GLU A 113 36.19 -22.31 -18.91
N THR A 114 37.16 -23.19 -18.66
CA THR A 114 37.58 -24.28 -19.55
C THR A 114 37.10 -25.64 -19.04
N ILE A 115 36.90 -26.55 -19.98
CA ILE A 115 36.64 -27.98 -19.72
C ILE A 115 37.83 -28.86 -20.12
N VAL A 116 38.93 -28.27 -20.58
CA VAL A 116 40.14 -28.98 -21.04
C VAL A 116 41.10 -29.17 -19.86
N ASP A 117 41.45 -30.44 -19.62
CA ASP A 117 42.39 -31.02 -18.65
C ASP A 117 43.08 -30.04 -17.67
N SER A 118 42.35 -29.59 -16.64
CA SER A 118 42.90 -28.74 -15.57
C SER A 118 43.54 -29.52 -14.41
N GLY A 119 43.49 -30.87 -14.43
CA GLY A 119 43.90 -31.70 -13.30
C GLY A 119 42.98 -31.53 -12.08
N GLY A 120 42.66 -32.63 -11.38
CA GLY A 120 41.86 -32.58 -10.15
C GLY A 120 40.33 -32.67 -10.33
N ASN A 121 39.59 -31.90 -9.54
CA ASN A 121 38.17 -32.08 -9.21
C ASN A 121 37.19 -31.82 -10.38
N LEU A 122 37.55 -31.05 -11.41
CA LEU A 122 36.70 -30.85 -12.60
C LEU A 122 36.58 -32.11 -13.47
N LYS A 123 37.70 -32.82 -13.70
CA LYS A 123 37.79 -33.99 -14.58
C LYS A 123 36.92 -35.14 -14.10
N GLU A 124 36.87 -35.33 -12.78
CA GLU A 124 36.08 -36.38 -12.15
C GLU A 124 34.57 -36.09 -12.21
N ASN A 125 34.18 -34.82 -12.29
CA ASN A 125 32.80 -34.35 -12.13
C ASN A 125 32.14 -33.79 -13.41
N ILE A 126 32.78 -33.92 -14.58
CA ILE A 126 32.19 -33.56 -15.88
C ILE A 126 31.56 -34.78 -16.54
N TYR A 127 30.34 -34.60 -17.05
CA TYR A 127 29.58 -35.58 -17.80
C TYR A 127 29.18 -34.99 -19.15
N ILE A 128 29.35 -35.76 -20.23
CA ILE A 128 29.03 -35.31 -21.59
C ILE A 128 27.93 -36.21 -22.13
N THR A 129 26.74 -35.63 -22.28
CA THR A 129 25.58 -36.39 -22.74
C THR A 129 24.97 -35.75 -23.98
N LYS A 130 24.42 -36.58 -24.85
CA LYS A 130 23.61 -36.16 -25.99
C LYS A 130 22.16 -36.43 -25.71
N LYS A 131 21.35 -35.38 -25.69
CA LYS A 131 19.92 -35.46 -25.37
C LYS A 131 19.08 -35.08 -26.57
N VAL A 132 18.32 -36.02 -27.12
CA VAL A 132 17.48 -35.83 -28.30
C VAL A 132 16.06 -36.37 -28.06
N ARG A 133 15.07 -35.89 -28.82
CA ARG A 133 13.72 -36.47 -28.75
C ARG A 133 13.74 -37.87 -29.39
N LYS A 134 13.00 -38.81 -28.78
CA LYS A 134 12.81 -40.16 -29.34
C LYS A 134 12.10 -40.05 -30.69
N LEU A 135 12.52 -40.83 -31.68
CA LEU A 135 11.90 -40.85 -33.02
C LEU A 135 10.63 -41.72 -33.01
N GLU A 136 9.71 -41.49 -33.96
CA GLU A 136 8.48 -42.29 -34.09
C GLU A 136 8.77 -43.77 -34.38
N ASN A 137 9.77 -44.05 -35.20
CA ASN A 137 10.32 -45.37 -35.47
C ASN A 137 11.80 -45.21 -35.88
N ASP A 138 12.51 -46.33 -36.04
CA ASP A 138 13.92 -46.34 -36.44
C ASP A 138 14.10 -46.36 -37.96
N SER A 139 13.03 -46.18 -38.74
CA SER A 139 13.07 -46.21 -40.20
C SER A 139 13.65 -44.92 -40.78
N THR A 140 14.38 -45.07 -41.88
CA THR A 140 14.88 -43.97 -42.72
C THR A 140 14.18 -44.02 -44.06
N SER A 141 13.61 -42.89 -44.51
CA SER A 141 13.08 -42.74 -45.86
C SER A 141 14.04 -41.93 -46.72
N TYR A 142 14.25 -42.32 -47.97
CA TYR A 142 15.08 -41.53 -48.88
C TYR A 142 14.25 -40.36 -49.43
N ASN A 143 14.67 -39.14 -49.14
CA ASN A 143 14.06 -37.92 -49.66
C ASN A 143 14.70 -37.57 -51.01
N GLN A 144 13.91 -37.68 -52.09
CA GLN A 144 14.37 -37.43 -53.45
C GLN A 144 14.76 -35.97 -53.70
N ASP A 145 14.12 -35.00 -53.03
CA ASP A 145 14.38 -33.57 -53.21
C ASP A 145 15.67 -33.13 -52.52
N THR A 146 15.96 -33.67 -51.34
CA THR A 146 17.15 -33.31 -50.55
C THR A 146 18.34 -34.26 -50.77
N LYS A 147 18.12 -35.38 -51.48
CA LYS A 147 19.08 -36.49 -51.66
C LYS A 147 19.65 -37.01 -50.33
N ARG A 148 18.82 -37.03 -49.28
CA ARG A 148 19.21 -37.48 -47.93
C ARG A 148 18.27 -38.56 -47.43
N GLN A 149 18.79 -39.45 -46.59
CA GLN A 149 17.95 -40.30 -45.75
C GLN A 149 17.35 -39.43 -44.65
N ASP A 150 16.06 -39.15 -44.76
CA ASP A 150 15.28 -38.52 -43.70
C ASP A 150 14.93 -39.59 -42.67
N ARG A 151 15.22 -39.27 -41.40
CA ARG A 151 14.79 -40.10 -40.28
C ARG A 151 13.33 -39.81 -39.99
N ALA A 152 12.63 -40.78 -39.42
CA ALA A 152 11.29 -40.56 -38.89
C ALA A 152 11.25 -39.33 -37.97
N PRO A 153 10.13 -38.58 -37.95
CA PRO A 153 10.03 -37.38 -37.14
C PRO A 153 10.14 -37.71 -35.63
N PRO A 154 10.65 -36.76 -34.83
CA PRO A 154 10.68 -36.91 -33.38
C PRO A 154 9.27 -36.92 -32.79
N LEU A 155 9.07 -37.75 -31.76
CA LEU A 155 7.84 -37.79 -30.98
C LEU A 155 7.51 -36.41 -30.42
N SER A 156 6.29 -35.97 -30.69
CA SER A 156 5.77 -34.69 -30.22
C SER A 156 5.39 -34.76 -28.74
N PRO A 157 5.58 -33.69 -27.95
CA PRO A 157 5.12 -33.68 -26.57
C PRO A 157 3.61 -33.90 -26.48
N ILE A 158 3.18 -34.74 -25.55
CA ILE A 158 1.76 -34.97 -25.27
C ILE A 158 1.33 -33.95 -24.21
N PHE A 159 0.33 -33.13 -24.52
CA PHE A 159 -0.20 -32.14 -23.58
C PHE A 159 -1.43 -32.69 -22.85
N ILE A 160 -1.41 -32.63 -21.52
CA ILE A 160 -2.53 -33.03 -20.66
C ILE A 160 -3.11 -31.75 -20.02
N ASP A 161 -3.95 -31.05 -20.79
CA ASP A 161 -4.44 -29.72 -20.46
C ASP A 161 -5.18 -29.65 -19.11
N ASN A 162 -5.91 -30.71 -18.75
CA ASN A 162 -6.64 -30.80 -17.47
C ASN A 162 -5.75 -30.58 -16.25
N TYR A 163 -4.49 -31.01 -16.33
CA TYR A 163 -3.52 -30.96 -15.25
C TYR A 163 -2.35 -30.02 -15.54
N GLN A 164 -2.38 -29.33 -16.69
CA GLN A 164 -1.31 -28.46 -17.18
C GLN A 164 0.08 -29.09 -17.01
N CYS A 165 0.19 -30.33 -17.47
CA CYS A 165 1.46 -31.02 -17.61
C CYS A 165 1.64 -31.49 -19.06
N LYS A 166 2.89 -31.76 -19.43
CA LYS A 166 3.23 -32.39 -20.70
C LYS A 166 4.10 -33.61 -20.47
N VAL A 167 3.97 -34.59 -21.35
CA VAL A 167 4.84 -35.77 -21.40
C VAL A 167 5.85 -35.56 -22.53
N ASN A 168 7.12 -35.66 -22.19
CA ASN A 168 8.22 -35.67 -23.16
C ASN A 168 8.87 -37.06 -23.15
N TYR A 169 9.23 -37.53 -24.34
CA TYR A 169 10.05 -38.73 -24.47
C TYR A 169 11.36 -38.38 -25.19
N LYS A 170 12.46 -38.51 -24.47
CA LYS A 170 13.83 -38.25 -24.93
C LYS A 170 14.68 -39.51 -24.81
N VAL A 171 15.77 -39.52 -25.57
CA VAL A 171 16.87 -40.46 -25.42
C VAL A 171 18.09 -39.66 -25.00
N GLU A 172 18.70 -40.07 -23.90
CA GLU A 172 19.98 -39.55 -23.44
C GLU A 172 21.07 -40.59 -23.71
N THR A 173 22.13 -40.18 -24.43
CA THR A 173 23.29 -41.03 -24.70
C THR A 173 24.50 -40.47 -23.97
N ASN A 174 25.09 -41.27 -23.09
CA ASN A 174 26.31 -40.91 -22.36
C ASN A 174 27.54 -41.25 -23.21
N PHE A 175 28.42 -40.27 -23.48
CA PHE A 175 29.58 -40.46 -24.35
C PHE A 175 30.87 -40.76 -23.61
N ILE A 176 30.85 -40.68 -22.29
CA ILE A 176 31.97 -41.04 -21.42
C ILE A 176 31.51 -42.26 -20.61
N ASP A 177 32.30 -43.33 -20.62
CA ASP A 177 32.06 -44.48 -19.75
C ASP A 177 32.16 -44.03 -18.28
N GLU A 178 31.10 -44.20 -17.48
CA GLU A 178 31.13 -43.74 -16.08
C GLU A 178 32.13 -44.52 -15.21
N THR A 179 32.49 -45.74 -15.62
CA THR A 179 33.40 -46.63 -14.89
C THR A 179 34.85 -46.49 -15.37
N GLN A 180 35.07 -46.26 -16.67
CA GLN A 180 36.42 -46.15 -17.25
C GLN A 180 36.84 -44.72 -17.61
N LYS A 181 35.90 -43.77 -17.64
CA LYS A 181 36.09 -42.35 -18.00
C LYS A 181 36.77 -42.12 -19.36
N GLU A 182 36.61 -43.05 -20.29
CA GLU A 182 37.13 -42.99 -21.67
C GLU A 182 36.00 -42.89 -22.71
N PHE A 183 36.34 -42.41 -23.91
CA PHE A 183 35.42 -42.36 -25.04
C PHE A 183 35.34 -43.72 -25.71
N GLU A 184 34.13 -44.09 -26.12
CA GLU A 184 33.87 -45.46 -26.56
C GLU A 184 34.04 -45.67 -28.08
N ASP A 185 33.84 -44.63 -28.89
CA ASP A 185 34.03 -44.72 -30.32
C ASP A 185 34.70 -43.47 -30.91
N ASP A 186 35.56 -43.73 -31.90
CA ASP A 186 36.34 -42.75 -32.64
C ASP A 186 35.51 -41.56 -33.13
N ARG A 187 34.23 -41.75 -33.51
CA ARG A 187 33.40 -40.67 -34.05
C ARG A 187 32.87 -39.77 -32.94
N SER A 188 32.45 -40.34 -31.81
CA SER A 188 32.00 -39.57 -30.64
C SER A 188 33.16 -38.80 -30.03
N GLU A 189 34.33 -39.43 -29.90
CA GLU A 189 35.56 -38.77 -29.44
C GLU A 189 35.95 -37.61 -30.37
N LYS A 190 36.01 -37.84 -31.70
CA LYS A 190 36.31 -36.79 -32.68
C LYS A 190 35.30 -35.64 -32.62
N TRP A 191 34.02 -35.93 -32.40
CA TRP A 191 33.01 -34.89 -32.29
C TRP A 191 33.18 -34.06 -31.01
N VAL A 192 33.34 -34.71 -29.86
CA VAL A 192 33.53 -34.01 -28.59
C VAL A 192 34.82 -33.20 -28.60
N LYS A 193 35.94 -33.77 -29.05
CA LYS A 193 37.22 -33.05 -29.22
C LYS A 193 37.06 -31.81 -30.08
N ARG A 194 36.36 -31.89 -31.21
CA ARG A 194 36.09 -30.74 -32.09
C ARG A 194 35.26 -29.64 -31.41
N GLU A 195 34.31 -29.99 -30.54
CA GLU A 195 33.53 -29.00 -29.78
C GLU A 195 34.36 -28.38 -28.65
N MET A 196 35.26 -29.16 -28.03
CA MET A 196 36.21 -28.69 -27.03
C MET A 196 37.29 -27.76 -27.62
N GLU A 197 37.79 -28.05 -28.83
CA GLU A 197 38.73 -27.17 -29.56
C GLU A 197 38.15 -25.78 -29.83
N LYS A 198 36.84 -25.69 -30.04
CA LYS A 198 36.12 -24.44 -30.29
C LYS A 198 35.49 -23.85 -29.02
N TRP A 199 35.92 -24.31 -27.84
CA TRP A 199 35.27 -23.94 -26.59
C TRP A 199 35.33 -22.44 -26.33
N GLU A 200 36.48 -21.79 -26.55
CA GLU A 200 36.63 -20.35 -26.33
C GLU A 200 35.89 -19.51 -27.38
N ASP A 201 35.86 -19.97 -28.64
CA ASP A 201 35.29 -19.24 -29.78
C ASP A 201 33.77 -19.41 -29.95
N THR A 202 33.13 -20.21 -29.09
CA THR A 202 31.69 -20.47 -29.17
C THR A 202 30.92 -19.82 -28.02
N THR A 203 29.78 -19.22 -28.36
CA THR A 203 28.81 -18.78 -27.36
C THR A 203 28.12 -19.97 -26.72
N LYS A 204 27.87 -19.89 -25.42
CA LYS A 204 27.32 -20.97 -24.59
C LYS A 204 26.03 -20.54 -23.93
N ILE A 205 25.18 -21.52 -23.68
CA ILE A 205 23.98 -21.38 -22.86
C ILE A 205 24.25 -22.11 -21.55
N PHE A 206 24.24 -21.34 -20.46
CA PHE A 206 24.47 -21.84 -19.11
C PHE A 206 23.14 -22.08 -18.41
N ARG A 207 23.05 -23.15 -17.63
CA ARG A 207 21.86 -23.46 -16.81
C ARG A 207 22.32 -24.07 -15.49
N TYR A 208 22.21 -23.30 -14.41
CA TYR A 208 22.57 -23.74 -13.08
C TYR A 208 21.35 -24.34 -12.38
N ILE A 209 21.48 -25.56 -11.87
CA ILE A 209 20.38 -26.32 -11.30
C ILE A 209 20.76 -26.82 -9.91
N LYS A 210 19.85 -26.60 -8.97
CA LYS A 210 19.82 -27.30 -7.68
C LYS A 210 18.61 -28.23 -7.68
N ARG A 211 18.83 -29.54 -7.69
CA ARG A 211 17.78 -30.57 -7.80
C ARG A 211 17.62 -31.34 -6.51
N TYR A 212 16.37 -31.53 -6.13
CA TYR A 212 15.93 -32.42 -5.07
C TYR A 212 15.24 -33.61 -5.72
N THR A 213 15.89 -34.78 -5.69
CA THR A 213 15.33 -36.01 -6.24
C THR A 213 14.66 -36.80 -5.12
N LEU A 214 13.39 -37.11 -5.32
CA LEU A 214 12.55 -37.86 -4.38
C LEU A 214 12.18 -39.21 -4.98
N VAL A 215 12.35 -40.27 -4.18
CA VAL A 215 12.09 -41.65 -4.57
C VAL A 215 11.15 -42.34 -3.58
N ASN A 216 10.41 -43.33 -4.07
CA ASN A 216 9.54 -44.16 -3.26
C ASN A 216 9.43 -45.54 -3.91
N ASP A 217 9.70 -46.60 -3.15
CA ASP A 217 9.78 -47.98 -3.67
C ASP A 217 8.45 -48.53 -4.20
N GLU A 218 7.32 -47.90 -3.86
CA GLU A 218 5.98 -48.27 -4.37
C GLU A 218 5.67 -47.69 -5.76
N TYR A 219 6.50 -46.77 -6.27
CA TYR A 219 6.25 -46.05 -7.51
C TYR A 219 7.33 -46.30 -8.57
N PRO A 220 6.97 -46.45 -9.86
CA PRO A 220 7.89 -46.77 -10.95
C PRO A 220 8.67 -45.54 -11.48
N PHE A 221 8.80 -44.48 -10.67
CA PHE A 221 9.38 -43.20 -11.08
C PHE A 221 9.98 -42.45 -9.89
N LYS A 222 10.92 -41.57 -10.22
CA LYS A 222 11.42 -40.53 -9.31
C LYS A 222 10.72 -39.21 -9.60
N ILE A 223 10.72 -38.31 -8.62
CA ILE A 223 10.22 -36.94 -8.77
C ILE A 223 11.37 -35.97 -8.53
N ASP A 224 11.70 -35.20 -9.55
CA ASP A 224 12.76 -34.21 -9.55
C ASP A 224 12.17 -32.81 -9.36
N CYS A 225 12.45 -32.22 -8.20
CA CYS A 225 12.10 -30.84 -7.87
C CYS A 225 13.34 -29.97 -8.03
N SER A 226 13.40 -29.14 -9.07
CA SER A 226 14.58 -28.36 -9.45
C SER A 226 14.39 -26.86 -9.26
N VAL A 227 15.33 -26.20 -8.58
CA VAL A 227 15.52 -24.76 -8.57
C VAL A 227 16.54 -24.42 -9.65
N VAL A 228 16.12 -23.65 -10.65
CA VAL A 228 16.90 -23.44 -11.87
C VAL A 228 17.17 -21.95 -12.04
N LYS A 229 18.41 -21.61 -12.40
CA LYS A 229 18.80 -20.28 -12.86
C LYS A 229 19.27 -20.36 -14.30
N GLU A 230 18.76 -19.45 -15.13
CA GLU A 230 18.98 -19.42 -16.58
C GLU A 230 19.30 -17.98 -17.04
N PRO A 231 19.97 -17.81 -18.19
CA PRO A 231 20.23 -16.50 -18.79
C PRO A 231 18.94 -15.82 -19.26
N LYS A 232 19.02 -14.50 -19.46
CA LYS A 232 17.91 -13.71 -19.99
C LYS A 232 17.48 -14.22 -21.37
N VAL A 233 16.19 -14.06 -21.64
CA VAL A 233 15.57 -14.52 -22.90
C VAL A 233 15.25 -13.29 -23.76
N ARG A 234 15.68 -13.29 -25.02
CA ARG A 234 15.39 -12.23 -26.00
C ARG A 234 14.32 -12.70 -26.98
N LYS A 235 13.41 -11.79 -27.34
CA LYS A 235 12.44 -12.03 -28.40
C LYS A 235 13.11 -11.77 -29.76
N VAL A 236 13.09 -12.79 -30.63
CA VAL A 236 13.56 -12.70 -32.02
C VAL A 236 12.40 -13.18 -32.90
N GLY A 237 11.72 -12.26 -33.57
CA GLY A 237 10.44 -12.53 -34.24
C GLY A 237 9.38 -13.02 -33.26
N ASN A 238 8.74 -14.16 -33.55
CA ASN A 238 7.76 -14.82 -32.66
C ASN A 238 8.39 -15.84 -31.69
N ARG A 239 9.71 -16.00 -31.68
CA ARG A 239 10.41 -16.96 -30.82
C ARG A 239 11.13 -16.25 -29.67
N LEU A 240 11.06 -16.87 -28.49
CA LEU A 240 11.87 -16.51 -27.33
C LEU A 240 13.12 -17.38 -27.35
N ILE A 241 14.30 -16.75 -27.36
CA ILE A 241 15.58 -17.44 -27.45
C ILE A 241 16.45 -16.99 -26.30
N TRP A 242 17.10 -17.93 -25.60
CA TRP A 242 18.05 -17.60 -24.55
C TRP A 242 19.24 -16.88 -25.16
N VAL A 243 19.71 -15.82 -24.50
CA VAL A 243 20.88 -15.08 -24.95
C VAL A 243 22.11 -15.92 -24.60
N PRO A 244 22.90 -16.39 -25.60
CA PRO A 244 24.11 -17.13 -25.35
C PRO A 244 25.25 -16.16 -25.04
N HIS A 245 26.22 -16.58 -24.23
CA HIS A 245 27.35 -15.77 -23.79
C HIS A 245 28.66 -16.55 -23.94
N TYR A 246 29.77 -15.87 -24.22
CA TYR A 246 31.09 -16.50 -24.26
C TYR A 246 31.52 -16.96 -22.86
N HIS A 247 31.37 -16.06 -21.88
CA HIS A 247 31.78 -16.22 -20.48
C HIS A 247 30.58 -16.45 -19.56
N ILE A 248 30.77 -17.19 -18.46
CA ILE A 248 29.68 -17.47 -17.51
C ILE A 248 29.30 -16.21 -16.75
N LYS A 249 30.27 -15.35 -16.43
CA LYS A 249 30.03 -14.09 -15.72
C LYS A 249 29.07 -13.17 -16.47
N ASP A 250 29.21 -13.07 -17.79
CA ASP A 250 28.38 -12.20 -18.65
C ASP A 250 26.93 -12.68 -18.74
N SER A 251 26.69 -13.97 -18.47
CA SER A 251 25.33 -14.53 -18.49
C SER A 251 24.45 -14.04 -17.34
N GLY A 252 25.06 -13.49 -16.28
CA GLY A 252 24.38 -13.05 -15.06
C GLY A 252 23.62 -14.17 -14.35
N ILE A 253 23.95 -15.44 -14.63
CA ILE A 253 23.16 -16.60 -14.21
C ILE A 253 23.03 -16.70 -12.70
N PHE A 254 24.04 -16.26 -11.93
CA PHE A 254 23.99 -16.34 -10.46
C PHE A 254 23.18 -15.19 -9.83
N GLU A 255 23.09 -14.05 -10.51
CA GLU A 255 22.25 -12.90 -10.13
C GLU A 255 20.80 -13.05 -10.62
N ASN A 256 20.57 -13.84 -11.66
CA ASN A 256 19.24 -14.03 -12.24
C ASN A 256 18.27 -14.71 -11.26
N ASN A 257 16.99 -14.33 -11.39
CA ASN A 257 15.90 -14.93 -10.63
C ASN A 257 15.78 -16.43 -10.93
N ALA A 258 15.64 -17.24 -9.88
CA ALA A 258 15.38 -18.65 -10.05
C ALA A 258 13.93 -18.90 -10.48
N HIS A 259 13.73 -19.92 -11.31
CA HIS A 259 12.44 -20.56 -11.53
C HIS A 259 12.45 -22.00 -11.02
N TYR A 260 11.26 -22.58 -10.94
CA TYR A 260 11.02 -23.86 -10.28
C TYR A 260 10.44 -24.84 -11.28
N GLU A 261 11.00 -26.04 -11.31
CA GLU A 261 10.60 -27.12 -12.20
C GLU A 261 10.32 -28.37 -11.38
N ILE A 262 9.28 -29.10 -11.78
CA ILE A 262 8.88 -30.37 -11.16
C ILE A 262 8.66 -31.35 -12.30
N GLU A 263 9.37 -32.47 -12.24
CA GLU A 263 9.41 -33.51 -13.26
C GLU A 263 9.18 -34.87 -12.60
N LEU A 264 8.26 -35.67 -13.14
CA LEU A 264 8.10 -37.07 -12.78
C LEU A 264 8.74 -37.89 -13.89
N GLU A 265 9.79 -38.64 -13.58
CA GLU A 265 10.62 -39.36 -14.54
C GLU A 265 10.54 -40.87 -14.29
N LEU A 266 10.07 -41.63 -15.28
CA LEU A 266 10.06 -43.09 -15.21
C LEU A 266 11.49 -43.62 -15.08
N ASN A 267 11.67 -44.61 -14.22
CA ASN A 267 12.96 -45.24 -14.04
C ASN A 267 12.78 -46.75 -13.95
N TRP A 268 13.48 -47.45 -14.85
CA TRP A 268 13.40 -48.90 -15.01
C TRP A 268 13.72 -49.66 -13.72
N LYS A 269 14.65 -49.16 -12.90
CA LYS A 269 15.04 -49.75 -11.61
C LYS A 269 13.84 -49.99 -10.68
N TYR A 270 12.82 -49.12 -10.74
CA TYR A 270 11.64 -49.22 -9.89
C TYR A 270 10.47 -50.00 -10.51
N ILE A 271 10.61 -50.44 -11.77
CA ILE A 271 9.55 -51.19 -12.48
C ILE A 271 9.59 -52.68 -12.17
N GLU A 272 10.74 -53.24 -11.78
CA GLU A 272 10.85 -54.67 -11.48
C GLU A 272 9.82 -55.15 -10.45
N ASN A 273 9.56 -54.35 -9.41
CA ASN A 273 8.55 -54.64 -8.40
C ASN A 273 7.14 -54.64 -8.99
N LEU A 274 6.84 -53.70 -9.89
CA LEU A 274 5.56 -53.64 -10.58
C LEU A 274 5.38 -54.84 -11.54
N ILE A 275 6.44 -55.26 -12.22
CA ILE A 275 6.43 -56.47 -13.06
C ILE A 275 6.14 -57.70 -12.21
N LYS A 276 6.77 -57.84 -11.03
CA LYS A 276 6.49 -58.93 -10.08
C LYS A 276 5.03 -58.90 -9.60
N GLU A 277 4.50 -57.71 -9.29
CA GLU A 277 3.09 -57.53 -8.90
C GLU A 277 2.13 -57.97 -10.01
N VAL A 278 2.38 -57.54 -11.25
CA VAL A 278 1.55 -57.90 -12.41
C VAL A 278 1.63 -59.40 -12.71
N LYS A 279 2.83 -60.00 -12.66
CA LYS A 279 3.03 -61.45 -12.80
C LYS A 279 2.26 -62.26 -11.75
N SER A 280 2.27 -61.81 -10.50
CA SER A 280 1.53 -62.47 -9.42
C SER A 280 0.02 -62.44 -9.65
N LYS A 281 -0.52 -61.31 -10.13
CA LYS A 281 -1.95 -61.16 -10.45
C LYS A 281 -2.38 -61.85 -11.74
N HIS A 282 -1.44 -62.00 -12.68
CA HIS A 282 -1.66 -62.59 -14.00
C HIS A 282 -0.54 -63.60 -14.31
N PRO A 283 -0.65 -64.87 -13.86
CA PRO A 283 0.43 -65.86 -13.98
C PRO A 283 0.89 -66.17 -15.41
N LYS A 284 0.04 -65.93 -16.42
CA LYS A 284 0.38 -66.05 -17.85
C LYS A 284 1.07 -64.81 -18.44
N TYR A 285 1.38 -63.79 -17.64
CA TYR A 285 2.06 -62.57 -18.08
C TYR A 285 3.55 -62.81 -18.35
N TYR A 286 4.02 -62.41 -19.52
CA TYR A 286 5.44 -62.35 -19.87
C TYR A 286 5.70 -61.16 -20.79
N VAL A 287 6.83 -60.46 -20.65
CA VAL A 287 7.14 -59.33 -21.55
C VAL A 287 7.63 -59.89 -22.88
N ALA A 288 6.83 -59.79 -23.94
CA ALA A 288 7.19 -60.26 -25.27
C ALA A 288 7.95 -59.16 -26.03
N SER A 289 9.07 -59.50 -26.67
CA SER A 289 9.85 -58.58 -27.53
C SER A 289 9.27 -58.40 -28.94
N GLU A 290 8.31 -59.24 -29.36
CA GLU A 290 7.94 -59.45 -30.77
C GLU A 290 6.54 -58.92 -31.18
N THR A 291 5.71 -58.44 -30.25
CA THR A 291 4.28 -58.09 -30.53
C THR A 291 4.00 -56.58 -30.69
N PHE A 292 4.97 -55.79 -31.15
CA PHE A 292 4.87 -54.32 -31.15
C PHE A 292 4.27 -53.71 -32.42
N GLY A 293 3.37 -52.72 -32.24
CA GLY A 293 3.02 -51.74 -33.27
C GLY A 293 1.73 -51.96 -34.06
N THR A 294 0.86 -52.90 -33.70
CA THR A 294 -0.43 -53.05 -34.40
C THR A 294 -1.47 -52.02 -33.93
N SER A 295 -2.01 -51.31 -34.91
CA SER A 295 -2.96 -50.22 -34.74
C SER A 295 -4.37 -50.76 -34.44
N ARG A 296 -4.66 -51.16 -33.20
CA ARG A 296 -5.98 -51.07 -32.54
C ARG A 296 -6.01 -51.91 -31.27
N TRP A 297 -6.52 -51.30 -30.21
CA TRP A 297 -6.93 -51.94 -28.95
C TRP A 297 -8.14 -52.90 -29.11
N GLY A 298 -8.38 -53.45 -30.29
CA GLY A 298 -9.52 -54.31 -30.62
C GLY A 298 -9.13 -55.44 -31.55
N GLU A 299 -9.52 -56.66 -31.15
CA GLU A 299 -9.47 -57.94 -31.88
C GLU A 299 -8.07 -58.54 -32.16
N PHE A 300 -7.48 -59.15 -31.13
CA PHE A 300 -6.56 -60.27 -31.34
C PHE A 300 -6.99 -61.44 -30.44
N GLN A 301 -7.43 -62.54 -31.06
CA GLN A 301 -7.72 -63.80 -30.37
C GLN A 301 -6.43 -64.61 -30.24
N GLY A 302 -5.94 -64.80 -29.01
CA GLY A 302 -4.79 -65.67 -28.68
C GLY A 302 -4.25 -65.39 -27.27
N GLU A 303 -3.72 -66.41 -26.59
CA GLU A 303 -3.21 -66.29 -25.21
C GLU A 303 -1.93 -65.43 -25.08
N GLU A 304 -1.26 -65.12 -26.20
CA GLU A 304 0.06 -64.46 -26.24
C GLU A 304 0.03 -62.92 -26.33
N THR A 305 -1.10 -62.30 -26.72
CA THR A 305 -1.17 -60.87 -27.07
C THR A 305 -1.58 -59.93 -25.92
N ASN A 306 -1.93 -60.46 -24.75
CA ASN A 306 -2.44 -59.67 -23.61
C ASN A 306 -1.34 -59.16 -22.64
N SER A 307 -0.06 -59.43 -22.90
CA SER A 307 0.96 -59.28 -21.86
C SER A 307 1.28 -57.82 -21.50
N ASN A 308 1.78 -56.98 -22.40
CA ASN A 308 2.22 -55.61 -22.05
C ASN A 308 1.08 -54.68 -21.60
N LYS A 309 -0.16 -54.96 -22.03
CA LYS A 309 -1.35 -54.19 -21.66
C LYS A 309 -1.54 -54.08 -20.13
N PHE A 310 -1.38 -55.19 -19.40
CA PHE A 310 -1.55 -55.18 -17.94
C PHE A 310 -0.49 -54.30 -17.23
N LEU A 311 0.74 -54.30 -17.74
CA LEU A 311 1.81 -53.46 -17.20
C LEU A 311 1.59 -51.98 -17.53
N ILE A 312 1.18 -51.65 -18.76
CA ILE A 312 0.85 -50.27 -19.16
C ILE A 312 -0.29 -49.72 -18.29
N ASP A 313 -1.34 -50.51 -18.07
CA ASP A 313 -2.45 -50.13 -17.19
C ASP A 313 -2.00 -49.89 -15.75
N ALA A 314 -1.12 -50.74 -15.23
CA ALA A 314 -0.55 -50.61 -13.89
C ALA A 314 0.35 -49.36 -13.78
N LEU A 315 1.21 -49.12 -14.76
CA LEU A 315 2.06 -47.92 -14.86
C LEU A 315 1.21 -46.67 -14.92
N TYR A 316 0.19 -46.63 -15.78
CA TYR A 316 -0.72 -45.50 -15.89
C TYR A 316 -1.43 -45.18 -14.57
N LYS A 317 -1.89 -46.20 -13.83
CA LYS A 317 -2.48 -46.02 -12.49
C LYS A 317 -1.49 -45.39 -11.50
N LYS A 318 -0.24 -45.85 -11.49
CA LYS A 318 0.82 -45.29 -10.63
C LYS A 318 1.18 -43.86 -11.04
N ILE A 319 1.34 -43.59 -12.33
CA ILE A 319 1.58 -42.25 -12.89
C ILE A 319 0.46 -41.29 -12.49
N LYS A 320 -0.80 -41.71 -12.65
CA LYS A 320 -1.98 -40.89 -12.25
C LYS A 320 -1.97 -40.57 -10.76
N SER A 321 -1.55 -41.53 -9.91
CA SER A 321 -1.37 -41.29 -8.48
C SER A 321 -0.23 -40.29 -8.21
N GLY A 322 0.92 -40.42 -8.87
CA GLY A 322 2.03 -39.47 -8.78
C GLY A 322 1.64 -38.04 -9.19
N ILE A 323 0.96 -37.89 -10.33
CA ILE A 323 0.38 -36.62 -10.79
C ILE A 323 -0.54 -36.03 -9.72
N LYS A 324 -1.40 -36.85 -9.10
CA LYS A 324 -2.29 -36.40 -8.03
C LYS A 324 -1.53 -35.90 -6.81
N VAL A 325 -0.44 -36.55 -6.40
CA VAL A 325 0.37 -36.10 -5.25
C VAL A 325 1.05 -34.75 -5.55
N VAL A 326 1.65 -34.60 -6.75
CA VAL A 326 2.25 -33.33 -7.19
C VAL A 326 1.20 -32.22 -7.26
N LEU A 327 0.05 -32.47 -7.88
CA LEU A 327 -1.04 -31.48 -7.94
C LEU A 327 -1.58 -31.12 -6.55
N SER A 328 -1.58 -32.07 -5.61
CA SER A 328 -1.99 -31.81 -4.23
C SER A 328 -1.10 -30.76 -3.56
N GLY A 329 0.20 -30.80 -3.82
CA GLY A 329 1.13 -29.77 -3.37
C GLY A 329 0.97 -28.44 -4.12
N LEU A 330 0.85 -28.49 -5.45
CA LEU A 330 0.68 -27.29 -6.28
C LEU A 330 -0.61 -26.51 -5.96
N GLN A 331 -1.71 -27.23 -5.70
CA GLN A 331 -3.01 -26.65 -5.36
C GLN A 331 -3.24 -26.51 -3.85
N ASN A 332 -2.26 -26.92 -3.03
CA ASN A 332 -2.32 -26.91 -1.57
C ASN A 332 -3.62 -27.55 -1.00
N THR A 333 -3.98 -28.72 -1.53
CA THR A 333 -5.15 -29.50 -1.09
C THR A 333 -4.90 -30.99 -1.26
N ASN A 334 -5.53 -31.82 -0.41
CA ASN A 334 -5.53 -33.27 -0.57
C ASN A 334 -6.49 -33.74 -1.68
N TYR A 335 -7.26 -32.82 -2.26
CA TYR A 335 -8.30 -33.08 -3.26
C TYR A 335 -8.07 -32.21 -4.50
N PRO A 336 -6.93 -32.38 -5.20
CA PRO A 336 -6.65 -31.58 -6.37
C PRO A 336 -7.70 -31.81 -7.45
N ILE A 337 -8.07 -30.73 -8.13
CA ILE A 337 -9.04 -30.70 -9.22
C ILE A 337 -8.39 -30.26 -10.52
N SER A 338 -9.07 -30.45 -11.64
CA SER A 338 -8.55 -30.00 -12.94
C SER A 338 -8.50 -28.47 -13.01
N TYR A 339 -7.54 -27.90 -13.74
CA TYR A 339 -7.51 -26.45 -13.97
C TYR A 339 -8.75 -25.92 -14.72
N PRO A 340 -9.33 -26.64 -15.71
CA PRO A 340 -10.64 -26.29 -16.27
C PRO A 340 -11.75 -26.16 -15.22
N GLU A 341 -11.78 -27.05 -14.21
CA GLU A 341 -12.75 -26.98 -13.11
C GLU A 341 -12.54 -25.71 -12.26
N GLN A 342 -11.30 -25.39 -11.88
CA GLN A 342 -10.99 -24.14 -11.18
C GLN A 342 -11.45 -22.89 -11.96
N ASN A 343 -11.18 -22.87 -13.27
CA ASN A 343 -11.61 -21.78 -14.15
C ASN A 343 -13.14 -21.66 -14.20
N ASN A 344 -13.85 -22.79 -14.27
CA ASN A 344 -15.31 -22.81 -14.26
C ASN A 344 -15.89 -22.31 -12.91
N VAL A 345 -15.30 -22.72 -11.78
CA VAL A 345 -15.71 -22.24 -10.44
C VAL A 345 -15.52 -20.72 -10.34
N THR A 346 -14.38 -20.21 -10.80
CA THR A 346 -14.11 -18.76 -10.83
C THR A 346 -15.11 -18.03 -11.71
N LYS A 347 -15.44 -18.60 -12.87
CA LYS A 347 -16.46 -18.06 -13.79
C LYS A 347 -17.82 -17.99 -13.12
N LYS A 348 -18.28 -19.08 -12.49
CA LYS A 348 -19.56 -19.14 -11.79
C LYS A 348 -19.66 -18.16 -10.62
N TYR A 349 -18.57 -18.01 -9.86
CA TYR A 349 -18.47 -17.00 -8.81
C TYR A 349 -18.64 -15.57 -9.37
N ILE A 350 -17.97 -15.24 -10.47
CA ILE A 350 -18.08 -13.91 -11.10
C ILE A 350 -19.48 -13.71 -11.72
N GLU A 351 -20.05 -14.75 -12.35
CA GLU A 351 -21.44 -14.74 -12.84
C GLU A 351 -22.43 -14.40 -11.73
N LEU A 352 -22.24 -14.95 -10.53
CA LEU A 352 -23.10 -14.71 -9.38
C LEU A 352 -22.93 -13.29 -8.80
N THR A 353 -21.69 -12.79 -8.76
CA THR A 353 -21.34 -11.60 -7.96
C THR A 353 -21.25 -10.29 -8.74
N PHE A 354 -20.99 -10.35 -10.06
CA PHE A 354 -20.78 -9.18 -10.90
C PHE A 354 -22.11 -8.62 -11.45
N SER A 355 -22.30 -7.30 -11.35
CA SER A 355 -23.46 -6.58 -11.91
C SER A 355 -23.03 -5.39 -12.78
N ASP A 356 -23.80 -5.06 -13.82
CA ASP A 356 -23.45 -3.95 -14.73
C ASP A 356 -23.45 -2.58 -14.04
N GLU A 357 -24.18 -2.42 -12.93
CA GLU A 357 -24.17 -1.21 -12.12
C GLU A 357 -22.84 -0.99 -11.38
N THR A 358 -22.17 -2.06 -10.95
CA THR A 358 -20.84 -1.95 -10.31
C THR A 358 -19.76 -1.41 -11.27
N SER A 359 -19.96 -1.52 -12.59
CA SER A 359 -19.05 -0.96 -13.60
C SER A 359 -19.08 0.57 -13.71
N LYS A 360 -20.13 1.25 -13.19
CA LYS A 360 -20.34 2.70 -13.37
C LYS A 360 -19.46 3.58 -12.48
N LYS A 361 -18.87 3.05 -11.39
CA LYS A 361 -18.16 3.85 -10.36
C LYS A 361 -16.66 4.10 -10.62
N GLY A 362 -16.10 3.69 -11.76
CA GLY A 362 -14.67 3.87 -12.07
C GLY A 362 -14.37 4.53 -13.42
N LYS A 363 -13.35 5.40 -13.48
CA LYS A 363 -12.79 5.99 -14.72
C LYS A 363 -11.95 4.97 -15.53
N GLY A 364 -12.48 3.78 -15.80
CA GLY A 364 -11.87 2.73 -16.61
C GLY A 364 -12.77 2.34 -17.79
N ARG A 365 -12.25 1.53 -18.73
CA ARG A 365 -13.03 1.01 -19.86
C ARG A 365 -14.25 0.25 -19.31
N LYS A 366 -15.46 0.76 -19.58
CA LYS A 366 -16.72 0.13 -19.17
C LYS A 366 -16.78 -1.24 -19.85
N ILE A 367 -16.78 -2.31 -19.06
CA ILE A 367 -16.96 -3.67 -19.55
C ILE A 367 -18.27 -4.19 -18.97
N THR A 368 -19.16 -4.69 -19.84
CA THR A 368 -20.41 -5.28 -19.40
C THR A 368 -20.17 -6.68 -18.83
N LYS A 369 -21.11 -7.19 -18.02
CA LYS A 369 -21.09 -8.57 -17.53
C LYS A 369 -20.94 -9.54 -18.68
N GLN A 370 -21.69 -9.36 -19.77
CA GLN A 370 -21.62 -10.24 -20.94
C GLN A 370 -20.22 -10.22 -21.61
N GLN A 371 -19.60 -9.05 -21.76
CA GLN A 371 -18.25 -8.93 -22.30
C GLN A 371 -17.19 -9.56 -21.37
N LEU A 372 -17.32 -9.34 -20.07
CA LEU A 372 -16.47 -10.02 -19.08
C LEU A 372 -16.66 -11.53 -19.16
N LEU A 373 -17.89 -11.99 -19.41
CA LEU A 373 -18.18 -13.41 -19.43
C LEU A 373 -17.59 -14.13 -20.66
N GLN A 374 -17.45 -13.40 -21.76
CA GLN A 374 -16.82 -13.84 -23.00
C GLN A 374 -15.29 -13.75 -22.98
N ASP A 375 -14.70 -12.93 -22.09
CA ASP A 375 -13.25 -12.85 -21.90
C ASP A 375 -12.75 -14.07 -21.12
N THR A 376 -12.45 -15.15 -21.84
CA THR A 376 -11.84 -16.37 -21.28
C THR A 376 -10.52 -16.09 -20.55
N MET A 377 -9.83 -14.97 -20.81
CA MET A 377 -8.62 -14.58 -20.09
C MET A 377 -8.93 -13.87 -18.76
N ALA A 378 -10.10 -13.26 -18.58
CA ALA A 378 -10.45 -12.55 -17.34
C ALA A 378 -10.45 -13.50 -16.13
N TYR A 379 -10.94 -14.73 -16.31
CA TYR A 379 -11.01 -15.76 -15.26
C TYR A 379 -9.65 -16.37 -14.96
N LYS A 380 -8.80 -16.55 -15.98
CA LYS A 380 -7.43 -17.08 -15.83
C LYS A 380 -6.50 -16.11 -15.08
N ARG A 381 -6.84 -14.82 -15.04
CA ARG A 381 -6.02 -13.79 -14.39
C ARG A 381 -6.19 -13.74 -12.87
N GLN A 382 -7.20 -14.39 -12.29
CA GLN A 382 -7.41 -14.51 -10.83
C GLN A 382 -7.13 -13.17 -10.10
N SER A 383 -8.03 -12.19 -10.33
CA SER A 383 -7.79 -10.81 -9.92
C SER A 383 -8.57 -10.42 -8.68
N LYS A 384 -7.86 -9.84 -7.70
CA LYS A 384 -8.42 -9.20 -6.50
C LYS A 384 -9.53 -8.18 -6.79
N LYS A 385 -9.59 -7.62 -8.00
CA LYS A 385 -10.64 -6.66 -8.41
C LYS A 385 -12.05 -7.25 -8.27
N TYR A 386 -12.21 -8.56 -8.44
CA TYR A 386 -13.51 -9.24 -8.40
C TYR A 386 -13.82 -9.87 -7.04
N PHE A 387 -12.93 -9.75 -6.06
CA PHE A 387 -13.18 -10.22 -4.70
C PHE A 387 -14.19 -9.31 -4.01
N ILE A 388 -15.34 -9.86 -3.59
CA ILE A 388 -16.44 -9.06 -3.02
C ILE A 388 -16.29 -8.76 -1.52
N GLY A 389 -15.45 -9.51 -0.81
CA GLY A 389 -15.31 -9.37 0.64
C GLY A 389 -14.76 -7.99 1.01
N PRO A 390 -15.40 -7.26 1.95
CA PRO A 390 -14.99 -5.92 2.35
C PRO A 390 -13.67 -5.94 3.12
N ALA A 391 -12.80 -4.97 2.86
CA ALA A 391 -11.59 -4.72 3.64
C ALA A 391 -11.91 -3.80 4.82
N THR A 392 -11.45 -4.18 6.02
CA THR A 392 -11.65 -3.44 7.27
C THR A 392 -10.60 -2.36 7.47
N VAL A 393 -10.99 -1.25 8.11
CA VAL A 393 -10.11 -0.10 8.40
C VAL A 393 -9.63 -0.12 9.85
N SER A 394 -8.48 0.47 10.15
CA SER A 394 -7.98 0.49 11.53
C SER A 394 -8.87 1.35 12.43
N LEU A 395 -9.12 0.88 13.65
CA LEU A 395 -9.82 1.66 14.67
C LEU A 395 -8.91 2.79 15.19
N GLU A 396 -9.39 4.02 15.12
CA GLU A 396 -8.69 5.24 15.55
C GLU A 396 -9.49 5.92 16.68
N ARG A 397 -8.84 6.74 17.51
CA ARG A 397 -9.49 7.41 18.66
C ARG A 397 -10.76 8.18 18.29
N LYS A 398 -10.78 8.81 17.10
CA LYS A 398 -11.96 9.54 16.61
C LYS A 398 -13.22 8.67 16.53
N HIS A 399 -13.08 7.37 16.27
CA HIS A 399 -14.20 6.43 16.19
C HIS A 399 -14.78 6.06 17.57
N LEU A 400 -14.14 6.48 18.67
CA LEU A 400 -14.60 6.28 20.05
C LEU A 400 -15.28 7.54 20.62
N SER A 401 -15.31 8.66 19.88
CA SER A 401 -15.85 9.94 20.39
C SER A 401 -17.29 9.81 20.90
N LYS A 402 -17.57 10.37 22.09
CA LYS A 402 -18.92 10.43 22.69
C LYS A 402 -19.85 11.42 21.98
N LYS A 403 -19.30 12.46 21.35
CA LYS A 403 -20.03 13.43 20.52
C LYS A 403 -19.55 13.28 19.08
N PRO A 404 -20.04 12.26 18.34
CA PRO A 404 -19.65 12.09 16.95
C PRO A 404 -20.09 13.30 16.14
N ILE A 405 -19.21 13.73 15.24
CA ILE A 405 -19.60 14.52 14.07
C ILE A 405 -20.63 13.72 13.27
N ASP A 406 -21.72 14.37 12.85
CA ASP A 406 -22.73 13.77 11.95
C ASP A 406 -22.03 13.10 10.74
N ASP A 407 -22.46 11.90 10.37
CA ASP A 407 -21.90 11.01 9.33
C ASP A 407 -20.58 10.26 9.64
N MET A 408 -19.86 10.51 10.75
CA MET A 408 -18.61 9.79 11.05
C MET A 408 -18.85 8.35 11.58
N PRO A 409 -18.22 7.31 11.01
CA PRO A 409 -18.25 5.96 11.58
C PRO A 409 -17.73 5.90 13.03
N ASN A 410 -18.56 5.41 13.96
CA ASN A 410 -18.27 5.43 15.39
C ASN A 410 -18.76 4.15 16.08
N ILE A 411 -17.97 3.55 16.97
CA ILE A 411 -18.28 2.27 17.63
C ILE A 411 -19.36 2.37 18.71
N ASN A 412 -19.72 3.59 19.13
CA ASN A 412 -20.85 3.84 20.03
C ASN A 412 -22.20 3.62 19.33
N ASN A 413 -22.23 3.54 18.00
CA ASN A 413 -23.41 3.12 17.22
C ASN A 413 -23.61 1.60 17.28
N LEU A 414 -24.60 1.03 16.58
CA LEU A 414 -24.88 -0.40 16.60
C LEU A 414 -23.77 -1.24 15.93
N TYR A 415 -23.03 -2.01 16.73
CA TYR A 415 -21.91 -2.87 16.33
C TYR A 415 -21.96 -4.24 17.00
N THR A 416 -21.42 -5.23 16.29
CA THR A 416 -20.96 -6.48 16.88
C THR A 416 -19.44 -6.48 16.99
N ILE A 417 -18.93 -7.26 17.95
CA ILE A 417 -17.51 -7.51 18.15
C ILE A 417 -17.22 -9.01 18.19
N THR A 418 -16.05 -9.38 17.69
CA THR A 418 -15.52 -10.75 17.73
C THR A 418 -13.99 -10.71 17.76
N GLU A 419 -13.35 -11.78 18.21
CA GLU A 419 -11.90 -11.88 18.21
C GLU A 419 -11.34 -11.84 16.77
N LYS A 420 -10.18 -11.20 16.58
CA LYS A 420 -9.45 -11.27 15.32
C LYS A 420 -8.46 -12.43 15.38
N ALA A 421 -8.69 -13.49 14.61
CA ALA A 421 -7.75 -14.60 14.54
C ALA A 421 -6.56 -14.20 13.64
N ASP A 422 -5.40 -14.81 13.87
CA ASP A 422 -4.27 -14.73 12.93
C ASP A 422 -4.37 -15.82 11.86
N GLY A 423 -5.44 -15.76 11.05
CA GLY A 423 -5.69 -16.70 9.98
C GLY A 423 -5.55 -16.11 8.58
N VAL A 424 -5.74 -16.95 7.57
CA VAL A 424 -5.78 -16.53 6.17
C VAL A 424 -7.24 -16.39 5.75
N ARG A 425 -7.67 -15.17 5.41
CA ARG A 425 -9.02 -14.93 4.90
C ARG A 425 -9.28 -15.72 3.62
N ARG A 426 -10.37 -16.49 3.62
CA ARG A 426 -10.85 -17.27 2.47
C ARG A 426 -12.37 -17.23 2.49
N MET A 427 -13.00 -17.01 1.34
CA MET A 427 -14.44 -17.22 1.22
C MET A 427 -14.73 -18.70 0.98
N LEU A 428 -15.84 -19.19 1.50
CA LEU A 428 -16.36 -20.53 1.23
C LEU A 428 -17.50 -20.42 0.22
N TYR A 429 -17.32 -21.05 -0.94
CA TYR A 429 -18.29 -21.05 -2.04
C TYR A 429 -18.87 -22.44 -2.24
N ILE A 430 -20.19 -22.55 -2.13
CA ILE A 430 -20.95 -23.74 -2.51
C ILE A 430 -21.46 -23.53 -3.93
N SER A 431 -20.89 -24.27 -4.87
CA SER A 431 -21.22 -24.14 -6.29
C SER A 431 -22.59 -24.74 -6.65
N ASP A 432 -22.99 -24.54 -7.91
CA ASP A 432 -24.22 -25.09 -8.51
C ASP A 432 -24.28 -26.63 -8.56
N ASN A 433 -23.15 -27.31 -8.40
CA ASN A 433 -23.07 -28.77 -8.32
C ASN A 433 -22.93 -29.30 -6.88
N GLY A 434 -23.01 -28.42 -5.87
CA GLY A 434 -22.93 -28.78 -4.45
C GLY A 434 -21.53 -29.00 -3.91
N LYS A 435 -20.48 -29.01 -4.75
CA LYS A 435 -19.09 -29.02 -4.26
C LYS A 435 -18.75 -27.69 -3.59
N ILE A 436 -17.93 -27.79 -2.54
CA ILE A 436 -17.55 -26.68 -1.68
C ILE A 436 -16.08 -26.31 -1.92
N TYR A 437 -15.81 -25.03 -2.14
CA TYR A 437 -14.48 -24.50 -2.45
C TYR A 437 -14.09 -23.36 -1.53
N PHE A 438 -12.79 -23.19 -1.32
CA PHE A 438 -12.23 -21.93 -0.87
C PHE A 438 -11.83 -21.05 -2.04
N LEU A 439 -12.04 -19.75 -1.86
CA LEU A 439 -11.57 -18.67 -2.73
C LEU A 439 -10.75 -17.70 -1.87
N ASP A 440 -9.47 -17.53 -2.20
CA ASP A 440 -8.64 -16.52 -1.54
C ASP A 440 -8.92 -15.10 -2.08
N ILE A 441 -8.19 -14.10 -1.59
CA ILE A 441 -8.32 -12.69 -2.03
C ILE A 441 -8.01 -12.46 -3.51
N ASN A 442 -7.30 -13.39 -4.16
CA ASN A 442 -7.00 -13.37 -5.60
C ASN A 442 -7.97 -14.26 -6.39
N LEU A 443 -8.95 -14.90 -5.73
CA LEU A 443 -9.84 -15.90 -6.32
C LEU A 443 -9.11 -17.17 -6.79
N THR A 444 -7.99 -17.51 -6.15
CA THR A 444 -7.40 -18.85 -6.30
C THR A 444 -8.37 -19.88 -5.71
N VAL A 445 -8.76 -20.87 -6.52
CA VAL A 445 -9.73 -21.90 -6.13
C VAL A 445 -9.04 -23.07 -5.46
N THR A 446 -9.47 -23.43 -4.26
CA THR A 446 -9.04 -24.66 -3.58
C THR A 446 -10.26 -25.52 -3.26
N PHE A 447 -10.30 -26.74 -3.80
CA PHE A 447 -11.35 -27.69 -3.42
C PHE A 447 -11.04 -28.30 -2.05
N ILE A 448 -11.99 -28.24 -1.11
CA ILE A 448 -11.76 -28.69 0.28
C ILE A 448 -12.11 -30.17 0.49
N GLY A 449 -12.58 -30.88 -0.54
CA GLY A 449 -12.94 -32.30 -0.44
C GLY A 449 -14.35 -32.57 0.05
N CYS A 450 -15.22 -31.56 0.07
CA CYS A 450 -16.56 -31.64 0.64
C CYS A 450 -17.66 -31.33 -0.38
N ILE A 451 -18.80 -31.99 -0.22
CA ILE A 451 -19.99 -31.82 -1.05
C ILE A 451 -21.24 -31.76 -0.17
N THR A 452 -22.26 -31.01 -0.61
CA THR A 452 -23.61 -31.10 -0.06
C THR A 452 -24.60 -31.49 -1.15
N LYS A 453 -25.58 -32.33 -0.79
CA LYS A 453 -26.70 -32.69 -1.68
C LYS A 453 -27.88 -31.73 -1.54
N ASN A 454 -27.83 -30.80 -0.58
CA ASN A 454 -28.91 -29.86 -0.35
C ASN A 454 -28.89 -28.74 -1.41
N LYS A 455 -29.72 -28.89 -2.43
CA LYS A 455 -29.85 -27.93 -3.54
C LYS A 455 -30.20 -26.51 -3.09
N LYS A 456 -30.84 -26.33 -1.93
CA LYS A 456 -31.15 -25.00 -1.37
C LYS A 456 -29.89 -24.19 -1.02
N LEU A 457 -28.76 -24.86 -0.78
CA LEU A 457 -27.49 -24.23 -0.44
C LEU A 457 -26.61 -23.97 -1.67
N PHE A 458 -27.02 -24.37 -2.87
CA PHE A 458 -26.22 -24.14 -4.07
C PHE A 458 -26.14 -22.65 -4.37
N ASN A 459 -25.03 -22.19 -4.94
CA ASN A 459 -24.75 -20.77 -5.18
C ASN A 459 -24.75 -19.92 -3.88
N THR A 460 -24.16 -20.47 -2.82
CA THR A 460 -24.00 -19.77 -1.52
C THR A 460 -22.56 -19.33 -1.34
N ILE A 461 -22.34 -18.08 -0.89
CA ILE A 461 -21.02 -17.52 -0.59
C ILE A 461 -21.00 -17.07 0.86
N LEU A 462 -20.10 -17.67 1.64
CA LEU A 462 -19.82 -17.34 3.04
C LEU A 462 -18.43 -16.71 3.14
N ASP A 463 -18.23 -15.81 4.11
CA ASP A 463 -16.90 -15.26 4.41
C ASP A 463 -16.38 -15.79 5.75
N GLY A 464 -15.06 -15.94 5.81
CA GLY A 464 -14.42 -16.63 6.92
C GLY A 464 -12.90 -16.54 6.90
N GLU A 465 -12.33 -17.14 7.93
CA GLU A 465 -10.90 -17.13 8.19
C GLU A 465 -10.41 -18.56 8.41
N TYR A 466 -9.38 -18.94 7.66
CA TYR A 466 -8.78 -20.27 7.72
C TYR A 466 -7.56 -20.27 8.65
N VAL A 467 -7.60 -21.10 9.68
CA VAL A 467 -6.57 -21.24 10.71
C VAL A 467 -5.99 -22.66 10.64
N SER A 468 -4.72 -22.77 10.27
CA SER A 468 -4.06 -24.06 10.07
C SER A 468 -3.56 -24.70 11.36
N TYR A 469 -3.14 -23.89 12.34
CA TYR A 469 -2.47 -24.36 13.55
C TYR A 469 -3.08 -23.76 14.82
N ASP A 470 -2.99 -24.49 15.92
CA ASP A 470 -3.30 -24.02 17.26
C ASP A 470 -2.11 -23.23 17.88
N ASN A 471 -2.31 -22.70 19.09
CA ASN A 471 -1.28 -21.98 19.85
C ASN A 471 -0.01 -22.81 20.13
N SER A 472 -0.11 -24.13 20.11
CA SER A 472 0.99 -25.08 20.30
C SER A 472 1.59 -25.57 18.98
N ARG A 473 1.27 -24.92 17.85
CA ARG A 473 1.71 -25.29 16.48
C ARG A 473 1.24 -26.67 16.00
N ARG A 474 0.21 -27.25 16.61
CA ARG A 474 -0.43 -28.49 16.13
C ARG A 474 -1.43 -28.15 15.02
N PHE A 475 -1.47 -28.97 13.98
CA PHE A 475 -2.37 -28.76 12.85
C PHE A 475 -3.82 -29.06 13.23
N ILE A 476 -4.72 -28.07 13.09
CA ILE A 476 -6.14 -28.18 13.47
C ILE A 476 -7.12 -28.06 12.29
N ASN A 477 -6.67 -27.56 11.15
CA ASN A 477 -7.47 -27.39 9.93
C ASN A 477 -8.86 -26.75 10.18
N LEU A 478 -8.87 -25.59 10.83
CA LEU A 478 -10.07 -24.90 11.29
C LEU A 478 -10.47 -23.78 10.33
N TYR A 479 -11.78 -23.63 10.08
CA TYR A 479 -12.35 -22.51 9.32
C TYR A 479 -13.45 -21.82 10.14
N LEU A 480 -13.24 -20.54 10.42
CA LEU A 480 -14.09 -19.70 11.24
C LEU A 480 -14.99 -18.83 10.35
N LEU A 481 -16.30 -19.13 10.34
CA LEU A 481 -17.30 -18.39 9.59
C LEU A 481 -17.72 -17.12 10.33
N PHE A 482 -17.77 -15.98 9.63
CA PHE A 482 -18.15 -14.71 10.25
C PHE A 482 -19.19 -13.87 9.48
N ASP A 483 -19.45 -14.11 8.19
CA ASP A 483 -20.53 -13.41 7.45
C ASP A 483 -21.03 -14.26 6.26
N ILE A 484 -22.14 -13.85 5.65
CA ILE A 484 -22.75 -14.46 4.45
C ILE A 484 -23.13 -13.39 3.43
N TYR A 485 -22.82 -13.62 2.16
CA TYR A 485 -23.09 -12.66 1.08
C TYR A 485 -24.15 -13.13 0.10
N TYR A 486 -24.17 -14.42 -0.18
CA TYR A 486 -25.16 -15.02 -1.07
C TYR A 486 -25.70 -16.31 -0.47
N LEU A 487 -26.99 -16.56 -0.62
CA LEU A 487 -27.66 -17.80 -0.22
C LEU A 487 -28.59 -18.26 -1.34
N GLY A 488 -28.39 -19.45 -1.89
CA GLY A 488 -29.29 -19.94 -2.95
C GLY A 488 -29.25 -19.10 -4.23
N GLY A 489 -28.23 -18.26 -4.43
CA GLY A 489 -28.17 -17.25 -5.50
C GLY A 489 -28.74 -15.87 -5.14
N GLU A 490 -29.42 -15.70 -4.01
CA GLU A 490 -29.95 -14.42 -3.54
C GLU A 490 -28.84 -13.54 -2.93
N ASP A 491 -28.80 -12.24 -3.26
CA ASP A 491 -27.84 -11.27 -2.70
C ASP A 491 -28.31 -10.77 -1.32
N LEU A 492 -27.54 -11.12 -0.28
CA LEU A 492 -27.85 -10.77 1.11
C LEU A 492 -27.09 -9.54 1.61
N LYS A 493 -26.20 -8.93 0.82
CA LYS A 493 -25.35 -7.80 1.26
C LYS A 493 -26.13 -6.55 1.67
N GLY A 494 -27.37 -6.45 1.20
CA GLY A 494 -28.30 -5.37 1.53
C GLY A 494 -29.02 -5.51 2.87
N LEU A 495 -28.97 -6.70 3.50
CA LEU A 495 -29.56 -6.97 4.81
C LEU A 495 -28.65 -6.51 5.94
N ASP A 496 -29.23 -6.21 7.10
CA ASP A 496 -28.49 -5.97 8.35
C ASP A 496 -27.74 -7.22 8.80
N PHE A 497 -26.62 -7.05 9.51
CA PHE A 497 -25.85 -8.18 10.01
C PHE A 497 -26.62 -8.93 11.10
N TYR A 498 -27.21 -8.18 12.05
CA TYR A 498 -28.04 -8.66 13.16
C TYR A 498 -29.41 -7.98 13.13
N ASN A 499 -30.45 -8.63 13.67
CA ASN A 499 -31.79 -8.02 13.72
C ASN A 499 -31.82 -6.80 14.66
N ILE A 500 -32.29 -5.68 14.15
CA ILE A 500 -32.54 -4.43 14.90
C ILE A 500 -34.02 -4.30 15.26
N LYS A 501 -34.91 -4.75 14.35
CA LYS A 501 -36.36 -4.82 14.53
C LYS A 501 -36.85 -6.17 13.98
N SER A 502 -37.95 -6.70 14.53
CA SER A 502 -38.59 -7.95 14.08
C SER A 502 -39.19 -7.82 12.67
N GLY A 503 -38.34 -7.76 11.65
CA GLY A 503 -38.73 -7.71 10.24
C GLY A 503 -38.91 -9.11 9.64
N SER A 504 -39.72 -9.22 8.60
CA SER A 504 -40.07 -10.50 7.95
C SER A 504 -38.93 -11.15 7.15
N ASN A 505 -37.89 -10.41 6.75
CA ASN A 505 -36.83 -10.90 5.86
C ASN A 505 -35.62 -11.52 6.60
N GLY A 506 -35.53 -11.37 7.93
CA GLY A 506 -34.41 -11.81 8.77
C GLY A 506 -33.10 -11.03 8.55
N CYS A 507 -32.03 -11.42 9.24
CA CYS A 507 -30.70 -10.80 9.12
C CYS A 507 -29.65 -11.76 8.56
N ARG A 508 -28.47 -11.24 8.18
CA ARG A 508 -27.38 -12.07 7.62
C ARG A 508 -26.90 -13.13 8.62
N PHE A 509 -26.78 -12.81 9.90
CA PHE A 509 -26.33 -13.77 10.91
C PHE A 509 -27.31 -14.95 11.08
N ASP A 510 -28.63 -14.71 11.04
CA ASP A 510 -29.62 -15.80 11.10
C ASP A 510 -29.48 -16.74 9.90
N LYS A 511 -29.30 -16.18 8.69
CA LYS A 511 -29.08 -16.95 7.46
C LYS A 511 -27.77 -17.74 7.54
N LEU A 512 -26.69 -17.12 8.05
CA LEU A 512 -25.40 -17.77 8.27
C LEU A 512 -25.54 -18.94 9.25
N ASN A 513 -26.23 -18.74 10.38
CA ASN A 513 -26.44 -19.78 11.39
C ASN A 513 -27.31 -20.93 10.85
N ALA A 514 -28.32 -20.63 10.02
CA ALA A 514 -29.12 -21.64 9.35
C ALA A 514 -28.30 -22.50 8.37
N VAL A 515 -27.41 -21.87 7.57
CA VAL A 515 -26.49 -22.59 6.68
C VAL A 515 -25.51 -23.44 7.48
N TYR A 516 -24.93 -22.90 8.56
CA TYR A 516 -24.02 -23.63 9.45
C TYR A 516 -24.72 -24.83 10.08
N SER A 517 -25.91 -24.64 10.63
CA SER A 517 -26.71 -25.72 11.23
C SER A 517 -27.01 -26.80 10.20
N ASN A 518 -27.39 -26.44 8.97
CA ASN A 518 -27.67 -27.43 7.94
C ASN A 518 -26.42 -28.23 7.52
N LEU A 519 -25.29 -27.56 7.32
CA LEU A 519 -24.06 -28.24 6.89
C LEU A 519 -23.49 -29.13 8.00
N ILE A 520 -23.42 -28.62 9.22
CA ILE A 520 -22.66 -29.21 10.32
C ILE A 520 -23.57 -29.97 11.30
N ASN A 521 -24.59 -29.31 11.86
CA ASN A 521 -25.46 -29.93 12.88
C ASN A 521 -26.38 -31.01 12.27
N ASP A 522 -27.00 -30.73 11.12
CA ASP A 522 -27.84 -31.68 10.38
C ASP A 522 -27.03 -32.66 9.52
N LYS A 523 -25.68 -32.55 9.56
CA LYS A 523 -24.73 -33.40 8.83
C LYS A 523 -25.01 -33.49 7.32
N LYS A 524 -25.44 -32.40 6.67
CA LYS A 524 -25.68 -32.35 5.20
C LYS A 524 -24.43 -32.08 4.37
N MET A 525 -23.28 -31.91 5.02
CA MET A 525 -21.96 -31.85 4.40
C MET A 525 -21.29 -33.24 4.50
N GLU A 526 -20.84 -33.76 3.36
CA GLU A 526 -20.21 -35.07 3.25
C GLU A 526 -18.80 -34.95 2.66
N ASN A 527 -17.89 -35.88 3.03
CA ASN A 527 -16.63 -36.04 2.31
C ASN A 527 -16.92 -36.61 0.92
N ILE A 528 -16.25 -36.09 -0.10
CA ILE A 528 -16.37 -36.61 -1.47
C ILE A 528 -15.93 -38.08 -1.58
N VAL A 529 -15.04 -38.53 -0.68
CA VAL A 529 -14.63 -39.92 -0.54
C VAL A 529 -15.57 -40.60 0.45
N LYS A 530 -16.39 -41.54 -0.04
CA LYS A 530 -17.34 -42.31 0.77
C LYS A 530 -16.62 -42.98 1.96
N GLY A 531 -17.24 -42.88 3.14
CA GLY A 531 -16.75 -43.50 4.37
C GLY A 531 -15.65 -42.76 5.13
N LYS A 532 -15.13 -41.63 4.60
CA LYS A 532 -14.15 -40.78 5.32
C LYS A 532 -14.84 -39.68 6.12
N SER A 533 -14.24 -39.30 7.26
CA SER A 533 -14.65 -38.13 8.05
C SER A 533 -14.45 -36.83 7.27
N LEU A 534 -15.07 -35.74 7.72
CA LEU A 534 -14.89 -34.44 7.09
C LEU A 534 -13.41 -34.02 7.19
N PRO A 535 -12.81 -33.55 6.08
CA PRO A 535 -11.39 -33.21 6.04
C PRO A 535 -11.08 -31.90 6.78
N ILE A 536 -12.09 -31.10 7.14
CA ILE A 536 -11.96 -29.75 7.71
C ILE A 536 -12.94 -29.55 8.87
N ASN A 537 -12.52 -28.78 9.88
CA ASN A 537 -13.39 -28.33 10.97
C ASN A 537 -13.95 -26.95 10.63
N ILE A 538 -15.27 -26.80 10.61
CA ILE A 538 -15.94 -25.50 10.38
C ILE A 538 -16.64 -25.10 11.66
N ARG A 539 -16.42 -23.87 12.12
CA ARG A 539 -17.11 -23.29 13.28
C ARG A 539 -17.64 -21.91 12.95
N LEU A 540 -18.78 -21.58 13.54
CA LEU A 540 -19.33 -20.23 13.51
C LEU A 540 -18.63 -19.36 14.57
N LYS A 541 -18.22 -18.15 14.20
CA LYS A 541 -17.69 -17.18 15.17
C LYS A 541 -18.79 -16.72 16.12
N ASN A 542 -18.39 -16.51 17.37
CA ASN A 542 -19.26 -15.94 18.38
C ASN A 542 -19.13 -14.42 18.35
N PHE A 543 -20.26 -13.73 18.33
CA PHE A 543 -20.31 -12.28 18.35
C PHE A 543 -20.98 -11.79 19.62
N MET A 544 -20.46 -10.68 20.12
CA MET A 544 -21.05 -9.88 21.19
C MET A 544 -21.56 -8.58 20.58
N ASP A 545 -22.63 -7.98 21.10
CA ASP A 545 -23.25 -6.80 20.48
C ASP A 545 -23.74 -5.77 21.50
N ASN A 546 -23.95 -4.54 21.02
CA ASN A 546 -24.34 -3.41 21.85
C ASN A 546 -25.79 -2.94 21.65
N ARG A 547 -26.71 -3.82 21.19
CA ARG A 547 -28.14 -3.47 21.11
C ARG A 547 -28.76 -3.31 22.50
N ASN A 548 -28.36 -4.16 23.44
CA ASN A 548 -28.89 -4.23 24.81
C ASN A 548 -27.82 -3.97 25.89
N ALA A 549 -26.60 -3.62 25.49
CA ALA A 549 -25.47 -3.43 26.40
C ALA A 549 -24.53 -2.36 25.85
N ASN A 550 -23.64 -1.84 26.70
CA ASN A 550 -22.62 -0.91 26.26
C ASN A 550 -21.49 -1.63 25.49
N ILE A 551 -21.01 -1.05 24.39
CA ILE A 551 -19.92 -1.63 23.57
C ILE A 551 -18.64 -1.87 24.38
N TYR A 552 -18.33 -0.98 25.34
CA TYR A 552 -17.13 -1.08 26.17
C TYR A 552 -17.17 -2.27 27.14
N SER A 553 -18.34 -2.60 27.70
CA SER A 553 -18.47 -3.78 28.56
C SER A 553 -18.34 -5.08 27.75
N GLN A 554 -18.83 -5.09 26.52
CA GLN A 554 -18.61 -6.22 25.61
C GLN A 554 -17.12 -6.37 25.27
N CYS A 555 -16.42 -5.27 24.97
CA CYS A 555 -14.99 -5.29 24.71
C CYS A 555 -14.20 -5.80 25.91
N GLN A 556 -14.53 -5.38 27.13
CA GLN A 556 -13.89 -5.87 28.35
C GLN A 556 -14.00 -7.39 28.47
N GLN A 557 -15.22 -7.95 28.35
CA GLN A 557 -15.44 -9.39 28.45
C GLN A 557 -14.69 -10.18 27.36
N LEU A 558 -14.62 -9.64 26.14
CA LEU A 558 -13.87 -10.27 25.06
C LEU A 558 -12.36 -10.22 25.32
N LEU A 559 -11.83 -9.08 25.77
CA LEU A 559 -10.41 -8.94 26.14
C LEU A 559 -10.02 -9.88 27.28
N GLU A 560 -10.88 -10.08 28.27
CA GLU A 560 -10.66 -11.06 29.34
C GLU A 560 -10.57 -12.49 28.80
N LYS A 561 -11.44 -12.87 27.84
CA LYS A 561 -11.36 -14.17 27.16
C LYS A 561 -10.06 -14.34 26.36
N ILE A 562 -9.61 -13.28 25.69
CA ILE A 562 -8.36 -13.27 24.92
C ILE A 562 -7.16 -13.44 25.87
N ASN A 563 -7.10 -12.64 26.94
CA ASN A 563 -5.99 -12.64 27.90
C ASN A 563 -5.90 -13.94 28.71
N ASN A 564 -7.04 -14.62 28.93
CA ASN A 564 -7.10 -15.92 29.60
C ASN A 564 -6.90 -17.11 28.63
N ASN A 565 -6.43 -16.89 27.40
CA ASN A 565 -6.17 -17.92 26.38
C ASN A 565 -7.36 -18.87 26.13
N HIS A 566 -8.59 -18.33 26.12
CA HIS A 566 -9.80 -19.13 25.89
C HIS A 566 -9.88 -19.69 24.45
N PHE A 567 -9.16 -19.09 23.50
CA PHE A 567 -9.13 -19.52 22.11
C PHE A 567 -7.96 -20.48 21.88
N GLU A 568 -8.21 -21.58 21.16
CA GLU A 568 -7.17 -22.58 20.85
C GLU A 568 -6.15 -22.08 19.81
N TYR A 569 -6.38 -20.91 19.19
CA TYR A 569 -5.57 -20.31 18.14
C TYR A 569 -5.16 -18.88 18.50
N GLU A 570 -4.17 -18.37 17.75
CA GLU A 570 -3.59 -17.04 18.01
C GLU A 570 -4.59 -15.94 17.66
N VAL A 571 -4.76 -15.00 18.59
CA VAL A 571 -5.65 -13.84 18.47
C VAL A 571 -4.81 -12.57 18.53
N ASP A 572 -4.92 -11.72 17.51
CA ASP A 572 -4.10 -10.51 17.36
C ASP A 572 -4.92 -9.21 17.44
N GLY A 573 -6.17 -9.28 17.91
CA GLY A 573 -7.01 -8.10 18.11
C GLY A 573 -8.51 -8.37 18.13
N ILE A 574 -9.28 -7.34 17.77
CA ILE A 574 -10.75 -7.35 17.76
C ILE A 574 -11.25 -6.84 16.41
N ILE A 575 -12.31 -7.45 15.88
CA ILE A 575 -13.05 -6.97 14.72
C ILE A 575 -14.37 -6.34 15.18
N PHE A 576 -14.68 -5.15 14.66
CA PHE A 576 -15.95 -4.46 14.84
C PHE A 576 -16.71 -4.48 13.52
N THR A 577 -17.89 -5.10 13.53
CA THR A 577 -18.76 -5.20 12.35
C THR A 577 -20.04 -4.41 12.62
N PRO A 578 -20.39 -3.42 11.77
CA PRO A 578 -21.59 -2.62 11.99
C PRO A 578 -22.85 -3.48 11.76
N ILE A 579 -23.87 -3.29 12.59
CA ILE A 579 -25.11 -4.07 12.52
C ILE A 579 -26.00 -3.58 11.37
N ASP A 580 -26.20 -2.26 11.27
CA ASP A 580 -27.22 -1.60 10.46
C ASP A 580 -26.72 -1.10 9.10
N LYS A 581 -25.49 -1.46 8.72
CA LYS A 581 -24.85 -0.99 7.50
C LYS A 581 -24.75 -2.09 6.45
N LYS A 582 -25.07 -1.69 5.21
CA LYS A 582 -24.93 -2.54 4.01
C LYS A 582 -23.46 -2.81 3.71
N ILE A 583 -23.15 -4.02 3.24
CA ILE A 583 -21.79 -4.38 2.83
C ILE A 583 -21.41 -3.64 1.55
N VAL A 584 -20.21 -3.06 1.56
CA VAL A 584 -19.61 -2.42 0.39
C VAL A 584 -18.34 -3.18 0.01
N SER A 585 -18.27 -3.72 -1.21
CA SER A 585 -17.05 -4.35 -1.72
C SER A 585 -15.90 -3.35 -1.83
N GLY A 586 -14.69 -3.80 -1.51
CA GLY A 586 -13.54 -2.90 -1.33
C GLY A 586 -13.42 -2.41 0.11
N THR A 587 -12.87 -1.21 0.33
CA THR A 587 -12.71 -0.66 1.68
C THR A 587 -14.05 -0.27 2.28
N TRP A 588 -14.41 -0.87 3.42
CA TRP A 588 -15.66 -0.58 4.12
C TRP A 588 -15.37 0.28 5.36
N MET A 589 -15.66 1.58 5.24
CA MET A 589 -15.30 2.60 6.25
C MET A 589 -15.98 2.41 7.61
N HIS A 590 -17.04 1.60 7.67
CA HIS A 590 -17.75 1.27 8.91
C HIS A 590 -17.27 -0.02 9.56
N SER A 591 -16.40 -0.82 8.94
CA SER A 591 -15.91 -2.06 9.55
C SER A 591 -14.49 -1.86 10.05
N PHE A 592 -14.29 -2.03 11.35
CA PHE A 592 -13.00 -1.76 12.00
C PHE A 592 -12.25 -3.00 12.40
N LYS A 593 -10.92 -2.90 12.38
CA LYS A 593 -10.00 -3.78 13.07
C LYS A 593 -9.23 -2.99 14.12
N TRP A 594 -9.19 -3.51 15.34
CA TRP A 594 -8.30 -3.02 16.38
C TRP A 594 -7.21 -4.06 16.65
N LYS A 595 -5.98 -3.59 16.87
CA LYS A 595 -4.86 -4.40 17.33
C LYS A 595 -4.27 -3.76 18.59
N PRO A 596 -3.73 -4.54 19.52
CA PRO A 596 -2.96 -4.00 20.64
C PRO A 596 -1.86 -3.07 20.12
N PRO A 597 -1.61 -1.90 20.75
CA PRO A 597 -0.60 -0.95 20.27
C PRO A 597 0.80 -1.54 20.11
N ARG A 598 1.15 -2.52 20.96
CA ARG A 598 2.39 -3.30 20.90
C ARG A 598 2.56 -4.14 19.63
N HIS A 599 1.49 -4.36 18.86
CA HIS A 599 1.46 -5.15 17.62
C HIS A 599 1.32 -4.28 16.36
N ASN A 600 1.42 -2.95 16.48
CA ASN A 600 1.39 -2.06 15.32
C ASN A 600 2.73 -2.12 14.57
N THR A 601 2.66 -2.46 13.27
CA THR A 601 3.83 -2.68 12.42
C THR A 601 3.64 -2.06 11.03
N ILE A 602 4.74 -1.65 10.41
CA ILE A 602 4.76 -1.14 9.03
C ILE A 602 5.71 -1.98 8.19
N ASP A 603 5.24 -2.43 7.02
CA ASP A 603 6.06 -3.10 6.02
C ASP A 603 6.79 -2.05 5.17
N PHE A 604 8.11 -1.98 5.29
CA PHE A 604 8.96 -1.08 4.49
C PHE A 604 9.75 -1.86 3.45
N LEU A 605 9.87 -1.30 2.24
CA LEU A 605 10.96 -1.66 1.32
C LEU A 605 12.23 -0.97 1.83
N ILE A 606 13.26 -1.75 2.15
CA ILE A 606 14.51 -1.18 2.64
C ILE A 606 15.44 -0.84 1.48
N GLN A 607 16.21 0.22 1.66
CA GLN A 607 17.34 0.54 0.79
C GLN A 607 18.58 0.80 1.64
N THR A 608 19.67 0.07 1.42
CA THR A 608 20.93 0.29 2.12
C THR A 608 21.67 1.50 1.56
N GLU A 609 22.42 2.19 2.43
CA GLU A 609 23.38 3.21 1.99
C GLU A 609 24.60 2.54 1.37
N LYS A 610 25.04 3.05 0.21
CA LYS A 610 26.16 2.49 -0.56
C LYS A 610 27.42 3.35 -0.37
N GLU A 611 28.57 2.71 -0.53
CA GLU A 611 29.87 3.40 -0.60
C GLU A 611 30.00 4.17 -1.93
N GLN A 612 31.05 5.00 -2.07
CA GLN A 612 31.29 5.82 -3.27
C GLN A 612 31.41 5.01 -4.57
N ASP A 613 31.69 3.70 -4.47
CA ASP A 613 31.78 2.77 -5.60
C ASP A 613 30.43 2.21 -6.07
N GLU A 614 29.33 2.56 -5.38
CA GLU A 614 27.95 2.07 -5.54
C GLU A 614 27.77 0.54 -5.48
N LYS A 615 28.82 -0.22 -5.17
CA LYS A 615 28.80 -1.69 -5.19
C LYS A 615 28.62 -2.28 -3.79
N ASN A 616 29.22 -1.66 -2.78
CA ASN A 616 29.21 -2.17 -1.42
C ASN A 616 28.31 -1.33 -0.50
N ASP A 617 27.74 -1.99 0.52
CA ASP A 617 26.95 -1.31 1.55
C ASP A 617 27.87 -0.70 2.60
N SER A 618 27.63 0.56 2.97
CA SER A 618 28.37 1.25 4.02
C SER A 618 28.14 0.60 5.39
N ILE A 619 29.22 0.27 6.10
CA ILE A 619 29.19 -0.27 7.47
C ILE A 619 29.68 0.79 8.46
N TYR A 620 28.92 0.98 9.54
CA TYR A 620 29.18 1.95 10.59
C TYR A 620 29.46 1.24 11.93
N ASN A 621 30.14 1.93 12.83
CA ASN A 621 30.48 1.41 14.16
C ASN A 621 29.81 2.23 15.26
N LYS A 622 29.26 1.55 16.27
CA LYS A 622 28.72 2.14 17.50
C LYS A 622 29.47 1.57 18.69
N PHE A 623 29.99 2.45 19.55
CA PHE A 623 30.59 2.06 20.83
C PHE A 623 29.50 1.88 21.88
N ILE A 624 29.53 0.76 22.60
CA ILE A 624 28.64 0.50 23.75
C ILE A 624 29.50 0.63 25.01
N GLU A 625 29.19 1.60 25.88
CA GLU A 625 29.82 1.71 27.20
C GLU A 625 29.34 0.57 28.09
N GLY A 626 30.27 -0.30 28.52
CA GLY A 626 29.97 -1.40 29.42
C GLY A 626 29.74 -0.93 30.85
N THR A 627 28.71 -1.45 31.51
CA THR A 627 28.37 -1.14 32.91
C THR A 627 29.27 -1.84 33.94
N ASN A 628 30.22 -2.68 33.52
CA ASN A 628 31.13 -3.39 34.42
C ASN A 628 32.59 -3.18 33.99
N SER A 629 33.44 -2.82 34.95
CA SER A 629 34.88 -2.51 34.82
C SER A 629 35.78 -3.68 34.39
N THR A 630 35.22 -4.73 33.77
CA THR A 630 35.91 -5.95 33.34
C THR A 630 35.58 -6.41 31.92
N SER A 631 34.69 -5.74 31.19
CA SER A 631 34.45 -6.03 29.76
C SER A 631 34.95 -4.90 28.87
N SER A 632 35.95 -5.21 28.05
CA SER A 632 36.45 -4.38 26.95
C SER A 632 35.30 -3.80 26.12
N ASN A 633 35.39 -2.50 25.76
CA ASN A 633 34.43 -1.80 24.90
C ASN A 633 34.01 -2.67 23.70
N GLU A 634 32.77 -3.14 23.68
CA GLU A 634 32.25 -4.00 22.62
C GLU A 634 31.83 -3.13 21.42
N LEU A 635 32.52 -3.29 20.30
CA LEU A 635 32.25 -2.56 19.06
C LEU A 635 31.06 -3.20 18.33
N GLN A 636 29.92 -2.52 18.26
CA GLN A 636 28.76 -2.99 17.51
C GLN A 636 28.70 -2.37 16.11
N GLN A 637 28.82 -3.20 15.07
CA GLN A 637 28.70 -2.75 13.68
C GLN A 637 27.23 -2.69 13.24
N TYR A 638 26.87 -1.72 12.41
CA TYR A 638 25.50 -1.56 11.90
C TYR A 638 25.49 -1.02 10.45
N LYS A 639 24.37 -1.22 9.75
CA LYS A 639 24.08 -0.59 8.46
C LYS A 639 22.98 0.44 8.61
N LYS A 640 23.08 1.56 7.90
CA LYS A 640 21.99 2.55 7.79
C LYS A 640 21.10 2.16 6.61
N VAL A 641 19.79 2.09 6.86
CA VAL A 641 18.78 1.78 5.83
C VAL A 641 17.75 2.89 5.71
N THR A 642 17.35 3.18 4.48
CA THR A 642 16.22 4.04 4.15
C THR A 642 14.95 3.20 4.06
N LEU A 643 13.94 3.55 4.86
CA LEU A 643 12.62 2.95 4.93
C LEU A 643 11.70 3.59 3.89
N ARG A 644 11.32 2.81 2.87
CA ARG A 644 10.45 3.26 1.78
C ARG A 644 9.09 2.60 1.83
N VAL A 645 8.07 3.34 1.40
CA VAL A 645 6.68 2.88 1.25
C VAL A 645 6.19 3.14 -0.16
N GLY A 646 5.15 2.41 -0.57
CA GLY A 646 4.58 2.59 -1.90
C GLY A 646 3.76 3.87 -2.02
N PHE A 647 4.05 4.66 -3.05
CA PHE A 647 3.45 5.98 -3.24
C PHE A 647 2.91 6.18 -4.64
N SER A 648 1.76 6.86 -4.73
CA SER A 648 1.19 7.33 -5.98
C SER A 648 0.72 8.76 -5.81
N GLN A 649 1.27 9.68 -6.61
CA GLN A 649 0.91 11.10 -6.55
C GLN A 649 -0.59 11.33 -6.73
N ARG A 650 -1.25 10.48 -7.53
CA ARG A 650 -2.70 10.55 -7.75
C ARG A 650 -3.50 10.28 -6.48
N ASN A 651 -3.08 9.29 -5.69
CA ASN A 651 -3.83 8.83 -4.52
C ASN A 651 -3.36 9.51 -3.23
N HIS A 652 -2.09 9.93 -3.17
CA HIS A 652 -1.45 10.40 -1.94
C HIS A 652 -1.07 11.90 -2.01
N GLY A 653 -1.17 12.55 -3.17
CA GLY A 653 -0.86 13.98 -3.32
C GLY A 653 0.61 14.26 -3.63
N PHE A 654 1.12 15.42 -3.23
CA PHE A 654 2.53 15.82 -3.43
C PHE A 654 3.36 15.44 -2.20
N LEU A 655 4.45 14.70 -2.39
CA LEU A 655 5.28 14.22 -1.27
C LEU A 655 5.87 15.37 -0.44
N ASN A 656 6.41 16.40 -1.10
CA ASN A 656 6.93 17.60 -0.45
C ASN A 656 6.49 18.85 -1.21
N PRO A 657 5.25 19.34 -0.97
CA PRO A 657 4.69 20.43 -1.75
C PRO A 657 5.45 21.75 -1.53
N ILE A 658 5.96 22.00 -0.31
CA ILE A 658 6.76 23.21 -0.03
C ILE A 658 8.08 23.18 -0.77
N GLN A 659 8.82 22.06 -0.75
CA GLN A 659 10.07 21.97 -1.50
C GLN A 659 9.86 22.06 -3.01
N THR A 660 8.79 21.46 -3.52
CA THR A 660 8.42 21.55 -4.94
C THR A 660 8.10 23.00 -5.34
N MET A 661 7.41 23.74 -4.46
CA MET A 661 7.10 25.16 -4.66
C MET A 661 8.36 26.04 -4.67
N ILE A 662 9.32 25.79 -3.77
CA ILE A 662 10.60 26.51 -3.69
C ILE A 662 11.48 26.25 -4.93
N THR A 663 11.66 24.98 -5.29
CA THR A 663 12.53 24.57 -6.41
C THR A 663 11.90 24.91 -7.76
N GLY A 664 10.58 24.83 -7.89
CA GLY A 664 9.87 24.93 -9.16
C GLY A 664 9.90 23.64 -9.99
N ASP A 665 10.49 22.56 -9.45
CA ASP A 665 10.69 21.30 -10.15
C ASP A 665 9.40 20.45 -10.15
N MET A 666 8.53 20.73 -11.11
CA MET A 666 7.24 20.05 -11.21
C MET A 666 7.40 18.57 -11.58
N PRO A 667 6.75 17.63 -10.85
CA PRO A 667 6.71 16.23 -11.23
C PRO A 667 6.11 16.05 -12.63
N LYS A 668 6.78 15.28 -13.50
CA LYS A 668 6.30 14.99 -14.86
C LYS A 668 4.89 14.37 -14.80
N LYS A 669 3.97 14.86 -15.64
CA LYS A 669 2.63 14.26 -15.84
C LYS A 669 2.78 12.89 -16.52
N THR A 670 2.98 11.82 -15.75
CA THR A 670 2.89 10.46 -16.28
C THR A 670 1.43 10.02 -16.28
N TYR A 671 0.86 9.86 -17.48
CA TYR A 671 -0.52 9.37 -17.67
C TYR A 671 -0.64 7.83 -17.56
N ASN A 672 0.48 7.13 -17.35
CA ASN A 672 0.50 5.66 -17.28
C ASN A 672 0.26 5.12 -15.86
N TYR A 673 -0.39 3.95 -15.81
CA TYR A 673 -0.68 3.15 -14.62
C TYR A 673 0.56 2.71 -13.82
N GLN A 674 1.78 3.09 -14.22
CA GLN A 674 3.04 2.87 -13.50
C GLN A 674 3.34 3.94 -12.41
N ASN A 675 2.37 4.81 -12.08
CA ASN A 675 2.52 5.86 -11.05
C ASN A 675 2.57 5.35 -9.60
N TYR A 676 2.89 4.09 -9.35
CA TYR A 676 3.14 3.57 -8.01
C TYR A 676 4.63 3.26 -7.91
N TYR A 677 5.33 3.94 -7.01
CA TYR A 677 6.78 3.83 -6.83
C TYR A 677 7.17 3.98 -5.35
N PRO A 678 8.32 3.44 -4.92
CA PRO A 678 8.75 3.52 -3.54
C PRO A 678 9.36 4.89 -3.22
N VAL A 679 8.88 5.53 -2.15
CA VAL A 679 9.43 6.81 -1.63
C VAL A 679 9.81 6.65 -0.16
N PRO A 680 10.79 7.42 0.35
CA PRO A 680 11.06 7.47 1.78
C PRO A 680 9.81 7.85 2.58
N PHE A 681 9.60 7.20 3.71
CA PHE A 681 8.41 7.43 4.53
C PHE A 681 8.50 8.69 5.38
N TYR A 682 7.62 9.66 5.13
CA TYR A 682 7.47 10.85 5.96
C TYR A 682 6.05 10.92 6.55
N PRO A 683 5.89 10.78 7.88
CA PRO A 683 4.58 10.81 8.49
C PRO A 683 3.87 12.17 8.36
N TYR A 684 2.53 12.16 8.21
CA TYR A 684 1.68 13.35 8.19
C TYR A 684 1.65 14.00 9.58
N ASN A 685 2.03 15.27 9.67
CA ASN A 685 1.97 16.11 10.87
C ASN A 685 2.73 15.54 12.08
N ASN A 686 4.03 15.80 12.16
CA ASN A 686 4.78 15.59 13.40
C ASN A 686 5.04 16.93 14.10
N ASN A 687 4.49 17.07 15.30
CA ASN A 687 4.82 18.16 16.23
C ASN A 687 6.11 17.88 17.02
N GLU A 688 6.77 16.72 16.79
CA GLU A 688 8.06 16.38 17.37
C GLU A 688 9.26 16.90 16.55
N SER A 689 10.30 17.29 17.30
CA SER A 689 11.57 17.96 16.93
C SER A 689 12.12 17.78 15.50
N LYS A 690 12.64 18.91 14.98
CA LYS A 690 13.21 19.24 13.66
C LYS A 690 14.42 18.39 13.18
N THR A 691 14.88 17.38 13.93
CA THR A 691 16.10 16.60 13.61
C THR A 691 15.85 15.12 13.28
N SER A 692 14.58 14.70 13.19
CA SER A 692 14.22 13.28 13.17
C SER A 692 14.19 12.71 11.74
N GLU A 693 15.19 11.88 11.39
CA GLU A 693 15.24 11.12 10.13
C GLU A 693 14.31 9.88 10.19
N TRP A 694 12.98 10.07 10.23
CA TRP A 694 12.01 8.96 10.43
C TRP A 694 12.07 7.84 9.38
N HIS A 695 12.53 8.20 8.19
CA HIS A 695 12.73 7.29 7.07
C HIS A 695 14.06 6.55 7.17
N ILE A 696 14.83 6.71 8.25
CA ILE A 696 16.14 6.10 8.43
C ILE A 696 16.11 5.19 9.65
N ALA A 697 16.66 3.98 9.48
CA ALA A 697 16.85 3.01 10.54
C ALA A 697 18.29 2.49 10.56
N ASN A 698 18.89 2.41 11.73
CA ASN A 698 20.19 1.81 11.96
C ASN A 698 19.99 0.35 12.41
N ILE A 699 20.49 -0.59 11.61
CA ILE A 699 20.29 -2.02 11.82
C ILE A 699 21.61 -2.65 12.30
N PRO A 700 21.70 -3.10 13.58
CA PRO A 700 22.87 -3.82 14.05
C PRO A 700 23.11 -5.09 13.23
N LEU A 701 24.36 -5.35 12.89
CA LEU A 701 24.77 -6.57 12.21
C LEU A 701 24.96 -7.69 13.25
N LYS A 702 24.43 -8.87 12.95
CA LYS A 702 24.64 -10.07 13.75
C LYS A 702 25.58 -11.02 13.02
N LYS A 703 26.44 -11.70 13.79
CA LYS A 703 27.34 -12.74 13.26
C LYS A 703 26.55 -14.00 12.98
N VAL A 704 26.46 -14.37 11.71
CA VAL A 704 25.88 -15.64 11.25
C VAL A 704 26.96 -16.39 10.49
N GLY A 705 27.51 -17.45 11.10
CA GLY A 705 28.73 -18.12 10.61
C GLY A 705 29.93 -17.17 10.66
N SER A 706 30.60 -16.97 9.52
CA SER A 706 31.74 -16.06 9.37
C SER A 706 31.38 -14.64 8.91
N LYS A 707 30.09 -14.35 8.63
CA LYS A 707 29.64 -13.08 8.06
C LYS A 707 28.78 -12.28 9.03
N LEU A 708 28.88 -10.95 8.92
CA LEU A 708 28.03 -9.99 9.63
C LEU A 708 26.88 -9.57 8.71
N LEU A 709 25.65 -9.84 9.12
CA LEU A 709 24.45 -9.68 8.29
C LEU A 709 23.31 -8.99 9.07
N MET A 710 22.39 -8.37 8.35
CA MET A 710 21.14 -7.85 8.93
C MET A 710 20.17 -9.01 9.17
N VAL A 711 19.62 -9.09 10.37
CA VAL A 711 18.76 -10.20 10.81
C VAL A 711 17.55 -9.64 11.53
N ALA A 712 16.35 -10.09 11.13
CA ALA A 712 15.10 -9.72 11.79
C ALA A 712 14.87 -10.52 13.09
N GLU A 713 13.91 -10.12 13.92
CA GLU A 713 13.61 -10.82 15.19
C GLU A 713 13.17 -12.29 15.00
N ASP A 714 12.55 -12.61 13.88
CA ASP A 714 12.20 -13.99 13.49
C ASP A 714 13.40 -14.86 13.06
N GLY A 715 14.63 -14.32 13.11
CA GLY A 715 15.86 -15.01 12.73
C GLY A 715 16.16 -15.00 11.24
N ASN A 716 15.27 -14.47 10.39
CA ASN A 716 15.51 -14.40 8.95
C ASN A 716 16.48 -13.29 8.59
N ILE A 717 17.42 -13.62 7.70
CA ILE A 717 18.39 -12.69 7.14
C ILE A 717 17.73 -11.90 6.02
N PHE A 718 18.06 -10.61 5.91
CA PHE A 718 17.61 -9.76 4.82
C PHE A 718 18.73 -8.85 4.29
N ASP A 719 18.59 -8.43 3.05
CA ASP A 719 19.51 -7.58 2.31
C ASP A 719 18.78 -6.42 1.62
N ASP A 720 19.54 -5.59 0.91
CA ASP A 720 19.01 -4.47 0.14
C ASP A 720 17.81 -4.86 -0.74
N GLU A 721 16.89 -3.91 -0.93
CA GLU A 721 15.64 -4.11 -1.68
C GLU A 721 14.75 -5.26 -1.17
N THR A 722 14.80 -5.55 0.14
CA THR A 722 13.91 -6.50 0.81
C THR A 722 12.75 -5.78 1.51
N ILE A 723 11.55 -6.37 1.46
CA ILE A 723 10.41 -5.86 2.23
C ILE A 723 10.41 -6.52 3.60
N VAL A 724 10.54 -5.70 4.63
CA VAL A 724 10.65 -6.12 6.03
C VAL A 724 9.58 -5.41 6.86
N GLU A 725 8.98 -6.15 7.77
CA GLU A 725 8.01 -5.65 8.73
C GLU A 725 8.75 -5.07 9.92
N PHE A 726 8.45 -3.82 10.29
CA PHE A 726 9.09 -3.09 11.38
C PHE A 726 8.09 -2.71 12.47
N LYS A 727 8.53 -2.76 13.73
CA LYS A 727 7.87 -2.12 14.88
C LYS A 727 8.61 -0.84 15.28
N TYR A 728 7.92 0.07 15.95
CA TYR A 728 8.47 1.36 16.39
C TYR A 728 8.51 1.46 17.92
N GLU A 729 9.69 1.73 18.48
CA GLU A 729 9.91 1.91 19.91
C GLU A 729 9.80 3.38 20.32
N LYS A 730 8.97 3.67 21.32
CA LYS A 730 8.68 5.04 21.78
C LYS A 730 9.65 5.58 22.85
N ASP A 731 10.72 4.86 23.15
CA ASP A 731 11.69 5.29 24.16
C ASP A 731 12.30 6.66 23.78
N SER A 732 12.15 7.64 24.68
CA SER A 732 12.65 9.00 24.49
C SER A 732 14.18 9.08 24.63
N THR A 733 14.81 8.09 25.25
CA THR A 733 16.26 8.01 25.44
C THR A 733 16.99 7.49 24.19
N VAL A 734 16.26 6.89 23.26
CA VAL A 734 16.81 6.30 22.02
C VAL A 734 16.74 7.31 20.87
N PRO A 735 17.84 7.56 20.13
CA PRO A 735 17.81 8.43 18.96
C PRO A 735 16.83 7.93 17.89
N SER A 736 16.19 8.84 17.16
CA SER A 736 15.13 8.54 16.16
C SER A 736 15.52 7.42 15.17
N SER A 737 16.77 7.43 14.68
CA SER A 737 17.29 6.42 13.75
C SER A 737 17.41 5.00 14.33
N TRP A 738 17.26 4.80 15.63
CA TRP A 738 17.33 3.49 16.28
C TRP A 738 15.98 2.95 16.76
N LYS A 739 14.90 3.71 16.58
CA LYS A 739 13.54 3.38 17.07
C LYS A 739 12.83 2.33 16.22
N TRP A 740 13.19 2.18 14.95
CA TRP A 740 12.63 1.14 14.09
C TRP A 740 13.37 -0.19 14.28
N LYS A 741 12.64 -1.26 14.61
CA LYS A 741 13.18 -2.62 14.76
C LYS A 741 12.59 -3.59 13.72
N PRO A 742 13.42 -4.32 12.96
CA PRO A 742 12.94 -5.29 11.97
C PRO A 742 12.46 -6.57 12.67
N ILE A 743 11.18 -6.92 12.52
CA ILE A 743 10.60 -8.08 13.20
C ILE A 743 10.49 -9.32 12.31
N LYS A 744 10.18 -9.13 11.02
CA LYS A 744 9.87 -10.24 10.11
C LYS A 744 10.18 -9.91 8.66
N VAL A 745 10.78 -10.84 7.93
CA VAL A 745 11.02 -10.70 6.49
C VAL A 745 9.76 -11.11 5.71
N ARG A 746 9.23 -10.21 4.86
CA ARG A 746 8.04 -10.47 4.05
C ARG A 746 8.44 -11.06 2.70
N PHE A 747 8.80 -12.34 2.69
CA PHE A 747 9.25 -13.05 1.48
C PHE A 747 8.24 -13.00 0.32
N ASP A 748 6.95 -13.08 0.63
CA ASP A 748 5.85 -12.99 -0.33
C ASP A 748 5.86 -11.65 -1.08
N LYS A 749 5.98 -10.55 -0.32
CA LYS A 749 6.00 -9.18 -0.88
C LYS A 749 7.30 -8.91 -1.62
N THR A 750 8.42 -9.33 -1.04
CA THR A 750 9.75 -9.17 -1.63
C THR A 750 9.83 -9.89 -2.97
N PHE A 751 9.28 -11.11 -3.06
CA PHE A 751 9.22 -11.86 -4.31
C PHE A 751 8.36 -11.17 -5.38
N ALA A 752 7.22 -10.59 -4.99
CA ALA A 752 6.40 -9.79 -5.89
C ALA A 752 7.17 -8.58 -6.44
N TYR A 753 7.83 -7.83 -5.57
CA TYR A 753 8.69 -6.69 -5.93
C TYR A 753 9.79 -7.10 -6.93
N ARG A 754 10.58 -8.14 -6.61
CA ARG A 754 11.68 -8.64 -7.45
C ARG A 754 11.22 -9.21 -8.80
N LYS A 755 9.93 -9.55 -8.94
CA LYS A 755 9.29 -9.90 -10.22
C LYS A 755 8.88 -8.68 -11.07
N GLY A 756 9.17 -7.47 -10.61
CA GLY A 756 8.72 -6.23 -11.23
C GLY A 756 7.25 -5.91 -10.98
N GLN A 757 6.60 -6.57 -10.01
CA GLN A 757 5.26 -6.16 -9.59
C GLN A 757 5.37 -4.90 -8.71
N PRO A 758 4.41 -3.97 -8.81
CA PRO A 758 4.44 -2.71 -8.06
C PRO A 758 4.02 -2.92 -6.59
N ASN A 759 4.80 -3.69 -5.83
CA ASN A 759 4.61 -3.93 -4.40
C ASN A 759 5.84 -3.41 -3.66
N PHE A 760 5.67 -2.45 -2.77
CA PHE A 760 6.77 -1.79 -2.06
C PHE A 760 6.53 -1.76 -0.55
N GLY A 761 5.85 -2.79 -0.03
CA GLY A 761 5.39 -2.81 1.36
C GLY A 761 4.01 -2.16 1.52
N ASN A 762 3.78 -1.48 2.64
CA ASN A 762 2.53 -0.73 2.80
C ASN A 762 2.47 0.47 1.84
N ASP A 763 1.26 0.84 1.42
CA ASP A 763 1.06 2.12 0.75
C ASP A 763 1.18 3.28 1.76
N TYR A 764 1.50 4.47 1.26
CA TYR A 764 1.75 5.65 2.07
C TYR A 764 0.59 6.02 3.01
N LYS A 765 -0.67 5.83 2.59
CA LYS A 765 -1.85 6.14 3.41
C LYS A 765 -1.96 5.14 4.56
N THR A 766 -1.76 3.86 4.27
CA THR A 766 -1.77 2.77 5.24
C THR A 766 -0.65 2.97 6.28
N ALA A 767 0.58 3.21 5.84
CA ALA A 767 1.72 3.48 6.72
C ALA A 767 1.47 4.67 7.65
N ASN A 768 0.87 5.74 7.14
CA ASN A 768 0.47 6.90 7.95
C ASN A 768 -0.63 6.59 8.97
N SER A 769 -1.63 5.78 8.61
CA SER A 769 -2.67 5.36 9.57
C SER A 769 -2.07 4.52 10.70
N VAL A 770 -1.14 3.62 10.38
CA VAL A 770 -0.40 2.87 11.40
C VAL A 770 0.45 3.81 12.25
N TRP A 771 1.17 4.79 11.66
CA TRP A 771 1.95 5.78 12.41
C TRP A 771 1.09 6.57 13.40
N LYS A 772 -0.09 7.00 12.98
CA LYS A 772 -1.08 7.65 13.87
C LYS A 772 -1.52 6.73 14.99
N SER A 773 -1.77 5.45 14.70
CA SER A 773 -2.12 4.45 15.73
C SER A 773 -0.96 4.18 16.69
N ILE A 774 0.29 4.22 16.22
CA ILE A 774 1.48 4.12 17.08
C ILE A 774 1.48 5.30 18.05
N HIS A 775 1.35 6.55 17.58
CA HIS A 775 1.50 7.75 18.43
C HIS A 775 0.27 8.04 19.29
N ASN A 776 -0.93 7.83 18.74
CA ASN A 776 -2.22 8.05 19.37
C ASN A 776 -3.02 6.72 19.46
N PRO A 777 -2.53 5.72 20.22
CA PRO A 777 -3.16 4.42 20.25
C PRO A 777 -4.52 4.46 20.92
N VAL A 778 -5.42 3.60 20.44
CA VAL A 778 -6.60 3.15 21.19
C VAL A 778 -6.12 2.00 22.09
N THR A 779 -6.13 2.21 23.41
CA THR A 779 -5.63 1.21 24.38
C THR A 779 -6.73 0.24 24.81
N GLU A 780 -6.34 -0.89 25.42
CA GLU A 780 -7.28 -1.85 26.03
C GLU A 780 -8.12 -1.20 27.14
N GLU A 781 -7.54 -0.28 27.90
CA GLU A 781 -8.22 0.49 28.96
C GLU A 781 -9.29 1.42 28.39
N MET A 782 -9.03 2.05 27.24
CA MET A 782 -10.04 2.86 26.52
C MET A 782 -11.17 1.97 25.99
N LEU A 783 -10.87 0.80 25.42
CA LEU A 783 -11.88 -0.13 24.91
C LEU A 783 -12.70 -0.79 26.01
N SER A 784 -12.13 -0.99 27.19
CA SER A 784 -12.85 -1.50 28.36
C SER A 784 -13.59 -0.42 29.15
N GLY A 785 -13.47 0.85 28.76
CA GLY A 785 -14.11 1.98 29.45
C GLY A 785 -13.49 2.31 30.81
N LYS A 786 -12.29 1.81 31.12
CA LYS A 786 -11.56 2.07 32.37
C LYS A 786 -10.96 3.48 32.44
N ILE A 787 -10.71 4.09 31.28
CA ILE A 787 -10.18 5.45 31.16
C ILE A 787 -11.15 6.29 30.34
N GLU A 788 -11.40 7.53 30.78
CA GLU A 788 -12.16 8.48 29.99
C GLU A 788 -11.41 8.88 28.73
N ILE A 789 -12.12 8.81 27.61
CA ILE A 789 -11.61 9.23 26.32
C ILE A 789 -11.53 10.78 26.34
N PRO A 790 -10.34 11.39 26.16
CA PRO A 790 -10.20 12.85 26.18
C PRO A 790 -11.12 13.49 25.15
N GLU A 791 -11.88 14.55 25.48
CA GLU A 791 -12.83 15.17 24.54
C GLU A 791 -12.14 15.87 23.35
N ASN A 792 -10.87 16.26 23.49
CA ASN A 792 -10.06 16.87 22.42
C ASN A 792 -9.35 15.80 21.59
N ILE A 793 -10.08 15.09 20.71
CA ILE A 793 -9.57 13.94 19.94
C ILE A 793 -8.94 14.34 18.59
N GLU A 794 -8.95 15.62 18.22
CA GLU A 794 -8.39 16.04 16.93
C GLU A 794 -7.01 16.66 17.09
N ASP A 795 -6.12 16.38 16.12
CA ASP A 795 -4.87 17.13 15.93
C ASP A 795 -5.22 18.62 16.06
N ALA A 796 -4.69 19.30 17.09
CA ALA A 796 -4.93 20.73 17.36
C ALA A 796 -4.65 21.62 16.13
N ASP A 797 -3.92 21.10 15.15
CA ASP A 797 -3.53 21.76 13.91
C ASP A 797 -4.56 21.69 12.77
N VAL A 798 -5.65 20.89 12.86
CA VAL A 798 -6.61 20.75 11.74
C VAL A 798 -7.81 21.67 11.94
N TYR A 799 -7.81 22.83 11.30
CA TYR A 799 -8.91 23.81 11.35
C TYR A 799 -10.12 23.40 10.49
N TYR A 800 -9.91 22.83 9.30
CA TYR A 800 -10.98 22.36 8.39
C TYR A 800 -11.16 20.85 8.47
N SER A 801 -12.32 20.39 8.95
CA SER A 801 -12.71 18.97 8.87
C SER A 801 -13.17 18.61 7.44
N LYS A 802 -12.90 17.38 6.97
CA LYS A 802 -13.35 16.91 5.65
C LYS A 802 -14.81 16.46 5.75
N HIS A 803 -15.66 17.03 4.90
CA HIS A 803 -17.04 16.56 4.69
C HIS A 803 -17.04 15.43 3.65
N ASP A 804 -17.67 14.30 3.99
CA ASP A 804 -18.01 13.24 3.02
C ASP A 804 -19.40 13.46 2.38
N SER A 805 -20.20 14.41 2.88
CA SER A 805 -21.52 14.82 2.39
C SER A 805 -21.54 16.25 1.80
N VAL A 806 -22.58 16.59 1.02
CA VAL A 806 -22.78 17.93 0.44
C VAL A 806 -23.17 18.89 1.56
N THR A 807 -22.38 19.94 1.80
CA THR A 807 -22.63 20.92 2.87
C THR A 807 -24.03 21.53 2.78
N LYS A 808 -24.73 21.63 3.91
CA LYS A 808 -26.13 22.08 3.98
C LYS A 808 -26.29 23.59 3.72
N THR A 809 -25.18 24.34 3.71
CA THR A 809 -25.09 25.81 3.55
C THR A 809 -24.46 26.26 2.21
N GLN A 810 -24.79 25.56 1.11
CA GLN A 810 -24.16 25.80 -0.20
C GLN A 810 -24.44 27.20 -0.78
N ALA A 811 -25.66 27.73 -0.60
CA ALA A 811 -26.03 29.07 -1.04
C ALA A 811 -25.22 30.15 -0.29
N PHE A 812 -25.15 30.03 1.04
CA PHE A 812 -24.32 30.87 1.90
C PHE A 812 -22.85 30.91 1.45
N ARG A 813 -22.24 29.73 1.22
CA ARG A 813 -20.83 29.62 0.79
C ARG A 813 -20.61 30.21 -0.61
N ASN A 814 -21.57 30.03 -1.52
CA ASN A 814 -21.53 30.60 -2.86
C ASN A 814 -21.57 32.12 -2.81
N PHE A 815 -22.44 32.73 -2.00
CA PHE A 815 -22.48 34.18 -1.85
C PHE A 815 -21.14 34.74 -1.32
N HIS A 816 -20.62 34.17 -0.23
CA HIS A 816 -19.37 34.64 0.38
C HIS A 816 -18.17 34.48 -0.55
N ASN A 817 -18.06 33.35 -1.26
CA ASN A 817 -16.89 33.07 -2.09
C ASN A 817 -17.00 33.60 -3.51
N ARG A 818 -18.16 33.49 -4.17
CA ARG A 818 -18.32 33.82 -5.60
C ARG A 818 -18.72 35.26 -5.84
N TYR A 819 -19.28 35.95 -4.84
CA TYR A 819 -19.63 37.35 -4.94
C TYR A 819 -18.78 38.22 -4.03
N VAL A 820 -18.91 38.09 -2.71
CA VAL A 820 -18.28 39.01 -1.74
C VAL A 820 -16.76 39.04 -1.89
N LYS A 821 -16.08 37.93 -1.61
CA LYS A 821 -14.62 37.87 -1.68
C LYS A 821 -14.09 38.02 -3.10
N HIS A 822 -14.84 37.54 -4.09
CA HIS A 822 -14.45 37.67 -5.49
C HIS A 822 -14.40 39.14 -5.90
N ASN A 823 -15.46 39.90 -5.66
CA ASN A 823 -15.51 41.34 -5.96
C ASN A 823 -14.51 42.13 -5.10
N LEU A 824 -14.37 41.82 -3.82
CA LEU A 824 -13.42 42.51 -2.93
C LEU A 824 -11.98 42.44 -3.46
N ILE A 825 -11.53 41.25 -3.88
CA ILE A 825 -10.19 41.08 -4.44
C ILE A 825 -10.14 41.61 -5.88
N LYS A 826 -11.11 41.27 -6.72
CA LYS A 826 -11.08 41.56 -8.16
C LYS A 826 -11.17 43.05 -8.47
N ARG A 827 -12.03 43.79 -7.78
CA ARG A 827 -12.28 45.22 -8.05
C ARG A 827 -11.17 46.11 -7.50
N ILE A 828 -10.46 45.67 -6.45
CA ILE A 828 -9.36 46.44 -5.86
C ILE A 828 -8.01 46.16 -6.52
N SER A 829 -7.87 45.01 -7.18
CA SER A 829 -6.62 44.59 -7.82
C SER A 829 -6.49 45.13 -9.24
N THR A 830 -5.28 45.54 -9.59
CA THR A 830 -4.84 45.75 -10.97
C THR A 830 -4.06 44.52 -11.45
N PRO A 831 -4.19 44.09 -12.73
CA PRO A 831 -3.36 43.01 -13.27
C PRO A 831 -1.86 43.30 -13.07
N GLY A 832 -1.13 42.35 -12.47
CA GLY A 832 0.27 42.51 -12.10
C GLY A 832 0.51 42.87 -10.62
N ASP A 833 -0.53 43.19 -9.85
CA ASP A 833 -0.40 43.48 -8.43
C ASP A 833 0.09 42.26 -7.62
N SER A 834 0.77 42.56 -6.52
CA SER A 834 1.23 41.61 -5.51
C SER A 834 0.32 41.62 -4.29
N LEU A 835 0.07 40.45 -3.71
CA LEU A 835 -0.78 40.28 -2.54
C LEU A 835 -0.11 39.45 -1.45
N ILE A 836 -0.25 39.86 -0.19
CA ILE A 836 0.04 39.02 0.97
C ILE A 836 -1.24 38.75 1.76
N ASP A 837 -1.52 37.47 2.04
CA ASP A 837 -2.66 37.05 2.86
C ASP A 837 -2.16 36.55 4.23
N LEU A 838 -2.63 37.19 5.30
CA LEU A 838 -2.14 36.99 6.67
C LEU A 838 -2.79 35.79 7.38
N ALA A 839 -3.81 35.17 6.78
CA ALA A 839 -4.50 33.99 7.30
C ALA A 839 -5.07 33.16 6.14
N VAL A 840 -4.18 32.64 5.30
CA VAL A 840 -4.49 32.15 3.95
C VAL A 840 -5.31 30.84 3.93
N GLY A 841 -5.34 30.11 5.04
CA GLY A 841 -5.94 28.79 5.16
C GLY A 841 -5.40 27.83 4.10
N LYS A 842 -6.29 27.02 3.52
CA LYS A 842 -5.97 26.11 2.40
C LYS A 842 -5.97 26.81 1.04
N ALA A 843 -5.65 28.11 0.99
CA ALA A 843 -5.69 28.95 -0.22
C ALA A 843 -7.02 28.87 -0.98
N GLY A 844 -8.14 29.01 -0.27
CA GLY A 844 -9.49 28.97 -0.86
C GLY A 844 -9.77 30.11 -1.85
N ASP A 845 -9.00 31.19 -1.75
CA ASP A 845 -9.13 32.39 -2.58
C ASP A 845 -8.26 32.36 -3.85
N MET A 846 -7.50 31.28 -4.08
CA MET A 846 -6.67 31.09 -5.27
C MET A 846 -7.40 31.29 -6.62
N PRO A 847 -8.64 30.81 -6.82
CA PRO A 847 -9.38 31.12 -8.04
C PRO A 847 -9.56 32.63 -8.27
N LYS A 848 -9.70 33.42 -7.20
CA LYS A 848 -9.90 34.87 -7.25
C LYS A 848 -8.61 35.59 -7.57
N TRP A 849 -7.48 35.14 -7.01
CA TRP A 849 -6.15 35.64 -7.35
C TRP A 849 -5.82 35.43 -8.83
N ILE A 850 -6.15 34.25 -9.36
CA ILE A 850 -6.00 33.92 -10.79
C ILE A 850 -6.86 34.83 -11.65
N ASP A 851 -8.15 34.98 -11.32
CA ASP A 851 -9.07 35.81 -12.09
C ASP A 851 -8.68 37.30 -12.05
N SER A 852 -8.13 37.76 -10.92
CA SER A 852 -7.62 39.11 -10.73
C SER A 852 -6.29 39.37 -11.46
N ARG A 853 -5.65 38.31 -12.01
CA ARG A 853 -4.35 38.37 -12.69
C ARG A 853 -3.26 38.98 -11.82
N LEU A 854 -3.23 38.61 -10.54
CA LEU A 854 -2.13 38.96 -9.65
C LEU A 854 -0.82 38.37 -10.18
N SER A 855 0.30 39.07 -9.98
CA SER A 855 1.63 38.57 -10.34
C SER A 855 2.16 37.59 -9.29
N THR A 856 1.97 37.92 -8.01
CA THR A 856 2.53 37.16 -6.89
C THR A 856 1.58 37.15 -5.70
N VAL A 857 1.50 36.01 -5.01
CA VAL A 857 0.74 35.87 -3.76
C VAL A 857 1.59 35.20 -2.69
N VAL A 858 1.76 35.85 -1.54
CA VAL A 858 2.37 35.26 -0.35
C VAL A 858 1.27 34.96 0.65
N GLY A 859 1.17 33.72 1.14
CA GLY A 859 0.15 33.34 2.10
C GLY A 859 0.76 32.81 3.39
N ILE A 860 0.29 33.31 4.54
CA ILE A 860 0.73 32.87 5.87
C ILE A 860 -0.48 32.28 6.60
N ASP A 861 -0.28 31.13 7.25
CA ASP A 861 -1.31 30.54 8.12
C ASP A 861 -0.68 29.90 9.35
N TYR A 862 -1.39 29.97 10.48
CA TYR A 862 -0.95 29.36 11.73
C TYR A 862 -0.90 27.82 11.63
N SER A 863 -1.86 27.22 10.94
CA SER A 863 -1.98 25.76 10.81
C SER A 863 -1.02 25.20 9.77
N ARG A 864 -0.20 24.23 10.19
CA ARG A 864 0.66 23.47 9.26
C ARG A 864 -0.17 22.66 8.26
N ASP A 865 -1.28 22.05 8.66
CA ASP A 865 -2.13 21.26 7.74
C ASP A 865 -2.69 22.12 6.61
N ASN A 866 -3.06 23.37 6.91
CA ASN A 866 -3.55 24.31 5.92
C ASN A 866 -2.54 24.58 4.81
N ILE A 867 -1.24 24.61 5.14
CA ILE A 867 -0.15 24.96 4.23
C ILE A 867 0.43 23.71 3.54
N GLU A 868 0.81 22.70 4.32
CA GLU A 868 1.71 21.62 3.91
C GLU A 868 1.01 20.30 3.55
N ASN A 869 -0.30 20.17 3.80
CA ASN A 869 -1.00 18.92 3.54
C ASN A 869 -0.83 18.47 2.08
N GLN A 870 -0.32 17.25 1.91
CA GLN A 870 0.09 16.69 0.62
C GLN A 870 -1.06 16.59 -0.40
N VAL A 871 -2.31 16.48 0.08
CA VAL A 871 -3.49 16.33 -0.78
C VAL A 871 -4.19 17.67 -1.00
N ASP A 872 -4.49 18.40 0.07
CA ASP A 872 -5.39 19.56 0.00
C ASP A 872 -4.87 20.82 0.70
N GLY A 873 -3.61 20.85 1.13
CA GLY A 873 -2.96 22.07 1.62
C GLY A 873 -2.77 23.12 0.51
N ALA A 874 -2.52 24.38 0.91
CA ALA A 874 -2.36 25.53 0.03
C ALA A 874 -1.30 25.27 -1.06
N ALA A 875 -0.12 24.77 -0.66
CA ALA A 875 0.96 24.46 -1.60
C ALA A 875 0.57 23.34 -2.58
N SER A 876 -0.06 22.26 -2.09
CA SER A 876 -0.54 21.16 -2.92
C SER A 876 -1.60 21.59 -3.93
N ARG A 877 -2.53 22.47 -3.53
CA ARG A 877 -3.57 23.02 -4.42
C ARG A 877 -2.95 23.89 -5.51
N TYR A 878 -1.98 24.73 -5.16
CA TYR A 878 -1.27 25.58 -6.11
C TYR A 878 -0.49 24.77 -7.14
N LEU A 879 0.27 23.78 -6.69
CA LEU A 879 1.01 22.89 -7.58
C LEU A 879 0.08 22.12 -8.53
N LYS A 880 -1.09 21.67 -8.07
CA LYS A 880 -2.11 21.07 -8.94
C LYS A 880 -2.55 22.01 -10.05
N GLN A 881 -2.79 23.29 -9.73
CA GLN A 881 -3.19 24.29 -10.72
C GLN A 881 -2.04 24.59 -11.71
N LYS A 882 -0.79 24.72 -11.25
CA LYS A 882 0.39 24.85 -12.15
C LYS A 882 0.52 23.63 -13.08
N GLN A 883 0.35 22.42 -12.55
CA GLN A 883 0.45 21.18 -13.35
C GLN A 883 -0.65 21.07 -14.41
N GLN A 884 -1.83 21.69 -14.20
CA GLN A 884 -2.92 21.72 -15.18
C GLN A 884 -2.63 22.59 -16.40
N GLY A 885 -1.55 23.39 -16.39
CA GLY A 885 -1.12 24.19 -17.55
C GLY A 885 -1.88 25.50 -17.72
N ARG A 886 -2.44 26.07 -16.63
CA ARG A 886 -3.02 27.42 -16.66
C ARG A 886 -1.91 28.43 -16.96
N LYS A 887 -2.05 29.20 -18.03
CA LYS A 887 -1.02 30.16 -18.50
C LYS A 887 -0.84 31.39 -17.61
N LEU A 888 -1.85 31.76 -16.83
CA LEU A 888 -1.89 32.98 -16.01
C LEU A 888 -2.21 32.62 -14.56
N ILE A 889 -1.25 32.03 -13.85
CA ILE A 889 -1.34 31.75 -12.41
C ILE A 889 -0.29 32.61 -11.69
N PRO A 890 -0.63 33.30 -10.59
CA PRO A 890 0.36 34.06 -9.82
C PRO A 890 1.45 33.12 -9.31
N ASP A 891 2.66 33.64 -9.13
CA ASP A 891 3.69 32.95 -8.38
C ASP A 891 3.33 32.99 -6.89
N CYS A 892 3.04 31.82 -6.32
CA CYS A 892 2.64 31.71 -4.93
C CYS A 892 3.75 31.16 -4.03
N MET A 893 3.83 31.70 -2.81
CA MET A 893 4.62 31.14 -1.71
C MET A 893 3.76 31.05 -0.45
N PHE A 894 3.65 29.85 0.14
CA PHE A 894 2.85 29.61 1.35
C PHE A 894 3.75 29.21 2.51
N LEU A 895 3.56 29.86 3.65
CA LEU A 895 4.40 29.69 4.84
C LEU A 895 3.54 29.40 6.07
N LYS A 896 4.05 28.53 6.95
CA LYS A 896 3.48 28.36 8.29
C LYS A 896 4.00 29.47 9.19
N GLY A 897 3.12 30.29 9.75
CA GLY A 897 3.50 31.42 10.60
C GLY A 897 2.36 31.93 11.47
N ASP A 898 2.71 32.59 12.57
CA ASP A 898 1.78 33.23 13.49
C ASP A 898 1.76 34.74 13.24
N SER A 899 0.71 35.20 12.53
CA SER A 899 0.54 36.61 12.16
C SER A 899 0.20 37.53 13.33
N SER A 900 0.05 37.00 14.55
CA SER A 900 -0.02 37.82 15.78
C SER A 900 1.35 38.29 16.28
N LYS A 901 2.43 37.78 15.66
CA LYS A 901 3.83 38.17 15.92
C LYS A 901 4.43 38.81 14.69
N ASN A 902 5.51 39.58 14.85
CA ASN A 902 6.07 40.36 13.76
C ASN A 902 6.66 39.47 12.62
N ILE A 903 6.20 39.71 11.39
CA ILE A 903 6.61 38.97 10.18
C ILE A 903 7.97 39.47 9.68
N LYS A 904 8.21 40.79 9.73
CA LYS A 904 9.40 41.42 9.17
C LYS A 904 10.67 41.08 9.95
N SER A 905 10.59 41.01 11.28
CA SER A 905 11.67 40.52 12.16
C SER A 905 11.87 39.00 12.08
N GLY A 906 10.85 38.28 11.64
CA GLY A 906 10.83 36.82 11.54
C GLY A 906 10.33 36.09 12.78
N GLU A 907 9.84 36.82 13.80
CA GLU A 907 9.24 36.25 15.02
C GLU A 907 7.95 35.46 14.77
N ALA A 908 7.23 35.78 13.69
CA ALA A 908 6.08 35.01 13.22
C ALA A 908 6.42 33.55 12.86
N PHE A 909 7.67 33.24 12.54
CA PHE A 909 8.08 31.93 12.03
C PHE A 909 8.85 31.14 13.09
N SER A 910 8.37 29.94 13.42
CA SER A 910 9.03 29.05 14.39
C SER A 910 10.22 28.28 13.79
N ASP A 911 10.31 28.16 12.46
CA ASP A 911 11.34 27.39 11.76
C ASP A 911 12.22 28.23 10.84
N ASP A 912 13.49 27.84 10.76
CA ASP A 912 14.52 28.61 10.04
C ASP A 912 14.31 28.58 8.53
N LYS A 913 13.62 27.55 8.01
CA LYS A 913 13.26 27.46 6.61
C LYS A 913 12.26 28.55 6.22
N ASN A 914 11.15 28.70 6.94
CA ASN A 914 10.17 29.75 6.68
C ASN A 914 10.76 31.15 6.89
N LYS A 915 11.62 31.33 7.91
CA LYS A 915 12.40 32.58 8.08
C LYS A 915 13.26 32.91 6.87
N ALA A 916 14.00 31.92 6.34
CA ALA A 916 14.86 32.13 5.17
C ALA A 916 14.04 32.47 3.91
N ILE A 917 12.90 31.79 3.70
CA ILE A 917 11.99 32.08 2.58
C ILE A 917 11.46 33.51 2.68
N MET A 918 10.98 33.93 3.87
CA MET A 918 10.47 35.29 4.04
C MET A 918 11.55 36.37 3.88
N LYS A 919 12.78 36.11 4.36
CA LYS A 919 13.93 36.99 4.10
C LYS A 919 14.19 37.17 2.60
N ALA A 920 14.16 36.09 1.82
CA ALA A 920 14.31 36.16 0.36
C ALA A 920 13.15 36.94 -0.31
N ILE A 921 11.91 36.79 0.17
CA ILE A 921 10.76 37.58 -0.30
C ILE A 921 10.97 39.08 -0.07
N TYR A 922 11.54 39.47 1.07
CA TYR A 922 11.96 40.87 1.33
C TYR A 922 13.23 41.29 0.57
N GLY A 923 13.85 40.38 -0.16
CA GLY A 923 15.03 40.63 -0.99
C GLY A 923 16.35 40.60 -0.24
N LEU A 924 16.38 39.90 0.90
CA LEU A 924 17.57 39.66 1.72
C LEU A 924 18.14 38.26 1.42
N GLY A 925 19.47 38.14 1.35
CA GLY A 925 20.17 36.90 1.01
C GLY A 925 20.61 36.82 -0.46
N THR A 926 21.06 35.64 -0.90
CA THR A 926 21.53 35.43 -2.27
C THR A 926 20.34 35.30 -3.23
N LYS A 927 20.40 35.97 -4.39
CA LYS A 927 19.45 35.79 -5.50
C LYS A 927 20.04 34.85 -6.57
N ASP A 928 20.50 33.68 -6.15
CA ASP A 928 21.04 32.66 -7.05
C ASP A 928 20.04 31.51 -7.24
N LYS A 929 19.58 31.33 -8.48
CA LYS A 929 18.59 30.31 -8.85
C LYS A 929 19.01 28.88 -8.50
N LYS A 930 20.31 28.56 -8.54
CA LYS A 930 20.84 27.24 -8.18
C LYS A 930 20.81 26.99 -6.67
N GLU A 931 21.02 28.03 -5.87
CA GLU A 931 21.04 27.92 -4.40
C GLU A 931 19.63 27.91 -3.80
N ILE A 932 18.76 28.83 -4.22
CA ILE A 932 17.45 29.03 -3.59
C ILE A 932 16.28 28.37 -4.35
N GLY A 933 16.53 27.88 -5.57
CA GLY A 933 15.52 27.28 -6.44
C GLY A 933 14.74 28.30 -7.27
N LYS A 934 14.14 27.84 -8.39
CA LYS A 934 13.45 28.72 -9.34
C LYS A 934 12.24 29.41 -8.71
N GLY A 935 11.41 28.69 -7.96
CA GLY A 935 10.19 29.24 -7.40
C GLY A 935 10.44 30.35 -6.38
N LEU A 936 11.46 30.20 -5.53
CA LEU A 936 11.86 31.26 -4.59
C LEU A 936 12.59 32.41 -5.31
N TYR A 937 13.38 32.11 -6.34
CA TYR A 937 14.00 33.12 -7.21
C TYR A 937 12.96 34.05 -7.86
N ASP A 938 11.85 33.49 -8.34
CA ASP A 938 10.79 34.23 -9.04
C ASP A 938 10.07 35.24 -8.11
N VAL A 939 10.01 34.99 -6.80
CA VAL A 939 9.38 35.89 -5.80
C VAL A 939 10.40 36.70 -4.97
N HIS A 940 11.69 36.61 -5.27
CA HIS A 940 12.73 37.25 -4.47
C HIS A 940 12.68 38.78 -4.60
N GLY A 941 12.52 39.47 -3.47
CA GLY A 941 12.48 40.93 -3.38
C GLY A 941 11.12 41.57 -3.68
N ILE A 942 10.08 40.77 -3.96
CA ILE A 942 8.74 41.29 -4.26
C ILE A 942 8.13 42.07 -3.08
N GLY A 943 8.47 41.71 -1.85
CA GLY A 943 7.97 42.35 -0.63
C GLY A 943 8.84 43.50 -0.12
N ARG A 944 9.92 43.87 -0.82
CA ARG A 944 10.91 44.86 -0.35
C ARG A 944 10.26 46.20 0.03
N ASP A 945 9.37 46.69 -0.83
CA ASP A 945 8.69 47.98 -0.70
C ASP A 945 7.23 47.82 -0.18
N GLY A 946 6.89 46.61 0.28
CA GLY A 946 5.52 46.20 0.61
C GLY A 946 4.74 45.67 -0.59
N PHE A 947 3.60 45.02 -0.31
CA PHE A 947 2.68 44.45 -1.27
C PHE A 947 1.57 45.45 -1.64
N ASN A 948 1.05 45.38 -2.87
CA ASN A 948 -0.05 46.24 -3.30
C ASN A 948 -1.31 46.00 -2.47
N ILE A 949 -1.54 44.76 -2.04
CA ILE A 949 -2.70 44.34 -1.27
C ILE A 949 -2.27 43.49 -0.08
N VAL A 950 -2.75 43.85 1.12
CA VAL A 950 -2.71 43.00 2.31
C VAL A 950 -4.13 42.49 2.58
N SER A 951 -4.30 41.17 2.68
CA SER A 951 -5.60 40.51 2.83
C SER A 951 -5.70 39.74 4.14
N VAL A 952 -6.88 39.78 4.77
CA VAL A 952 -7.26 38.89 5.88
C VAL A 952 -8.75 38.54 5.76
N GLN A 953 -9.07 37.31 5.36
CA GLN A 953 -10.46 36.90 5.11
C GLN A 953 -10.96 36.00 6.25
N PHE A 954 -11.98 36.44 6.98
CA PHE A 954 -12.60 35.72 8.11
C PHE A 954 -11.61 35.31 9.21
N ALA A 955 -10.65 36.18 9.53
CA ALA A 955 -9.64 35.90 10.56
C ALA A 955 -9.22 37.12 11.41
N ALA A 956 -9.67 38.34 11.06
CA ALA A 956 -9.28 39.55 11.80
C ALA A 956 -9.69 39.47 13.29
N HIS A 957 -10.81 38.81 13.59
CA HIS A 957 -11.31 38.60 14.95
C HIS A 957 -10.33 37.85 15.87
N TYR A 958 -9.38 37.05 15.35
CA TYR A 958 -8.43 36.33 16.21
C TYR A 958 -7.39 37.24 16.85
N PHE A 959 -7.19 38.46 16.30
CA PHE A 959 -6.22 39.42 16.80
C PHE A 959 -6.82 40.41 17.82
N PHE A 960 -8.13 40.34 18.09
CA PHE A 960 -8.84 41.22 19.02
C PHE A 960 -8.88 40.72 20.48
N GLU A 961 -8.09 39.68 20.79
CA GLU A 961 -7.97 39.13 22.14
C GLU A 961 -7.37 40.13 23.14
N ASP A 962 -6.29 40.81 22.74
CA ASP A 962 -5.61 41.79 23.57
C ASP A 962 -4.94 42.86 22.70
N LEU A 963 -4.51 43.93 23.36
CA LEU A 963 -3.92 45.10 22.70
C LEU A 963 -2.57 44.77 22.03
N ILE A 964 -1.81 43.82 22.56
CA ILE A 964 -0.49 43.45 22.05
C ILE A 964 -0.66 42.72 20.71
N LYS A 965 -1.53 41.71 20.68
CA LYS A 965 -1.86 40.95 19.46
C LYS A 965 -2.43 41.86 18.37
N LEU A 966 -3.34 42.77 18.72
CA LEU A 966 -3.90 43.71 17.75
C LEU A 966 -2.84 44.66 17.19
N ASN A 967 -1.97 45.21 18.03
CA ASN A 967 -0.92 46.12 17.57
C ASN A 967 0.11 45.41 16.69
N GLU A 968 0.59 44.22 17.07
CA GLU A 968 1.52 43.45 16.25
C GLU A 968 0.89 43.02 14.92
N PHE A 969 -0.40 42.66 14.93
CA PHE A 969 -1.15 42.39 13.71
C PHE A 969 -1.26 43.64 12.80
N VAL A 970 -1.62 44.80 13.33
CA VAL A 970 -1.72 46.03 12.53
C VAL A 970 -0.34 46.51 12.06
N LYS A 971 0.69 46.34 12.88
CA LYS A 971 2.08 46.58 12.49
C LYS A 971 2.50 45.67 11.33
N ASN A 972 2.13 44.38 11.36
CA ASN A 972 2.33 43.48 10.23
C ASN A 972 1.61 43.97 8.97
N VAL A 973 0.37 44.44 9.09
CA VAL A 973 -0.37 45.04 7.97
C VAL A 973 0.38 46.26 7.42
N ALA A 974 0.83 47.16 8.29
CA ALA A 974 1.54 48.37 7.91
C ALA A 974 2.90 48.10 7.25
N GLU A 975 3.71 47.22 7.83
CA GLU A 975 5.05 46.90 7.34
C GLU A 975 5.03 46.13 6.01
N ASN A 976 3.93 45.44 5.71
CA ASN A 976 3.77 44.66 4.49
C ASN A 976 2.87 45.32 3.43
N CYS A 977 2.21 46.43 3.71
CA CYS A 977 1.43 47.15 2.68
C CYS A 977 2.28 48.27 2.06
N ALA A 978 2.33 48.33 0.73
CA ALA A 978 2.97 49.43 0.01
C ALA A 978 2.17 50.74 0.18
N VAL A 979 2.84 51.89 0.08
CA VAL A 979 2.15 53.20 0.06
C VAL A 979 1.23 53.24 -1.16
N LYS A 980 0.01 53.75 -0.99
CA LYS A 980 -1.14 53.69 -1.93
C LYS A 980 -1.76 52.29 -2.09
N GLY A 981 -1.20 51.26 -1.46
CA GLY A 981 -1.78 49.92 -1.40
C GLY A 981 -3.01 49.86 -0.50
N TYR A 982 -3.67 48.70 -0.51
CA TYR A 982 -4.91 48.47 0.20
C TYR A 982 -4.78 47.35 1.25
N PHE A 983 -5.42 47.54 2.39
CA PHE A 983 -5.69 46.51 3.37
C PHE A 983 -7.18 46.12 3.30
N ILE A 984 -7.45 44.86 3.03
CA ILE A 984 -8.81 44.33 2.83
C ILE A 984 -9.10 43.13 3.72
N GLY A 985 -10.38 42.94 4.05
CA GLY A 985 -10.79 41.75 4.76
C GLY A 985 -12.29 41.65 4.99
N THR A 986 -12.66 40.54 5.63
CA THR A 986 -14.03 40.25 6.04
C THR A 986 -14.05 39.63 7.42
N CYS A 987 -15.01 40.01 8.26
CA CYS A 987 -15.27 39.34 9.54
C CYS A 987 -16.66 39.74 10.07
N PHE A 988 -17.07 39.15 11.19
CA PHE A 988 -18.25 39.63 11.89
C PHE A 988 -18.09 41.08 12.32
N ASP A 989 -19.19 41.82 12.25
CA ASP A 989 -19.34 43.11 12.92
C ASP A 989 -19.60 42.85 14.40
N GLY A 990 -18.61 43.16 15.23
CA GLY A 990 -18.67 42.92 16.67
C GLY A 990 -19.85 43.63 17.32
N LYS A 991 -20.28 44.79 16.80
CA LYS A 991 -21.44 45.52 17.36
C LYS A 991 -22.75 44.83 17.01
N LYS A 992 -22.90 44.33 15.78
CA LYS A 992 -24.08 43.53 15.40
C LYS A 992 -24.15 42.25 16.22
N LEU A 993 -23.02 41.56 16.40
CA LEU A 993 -22.96 40.33 17.17
C LEU A 993 -23.20 40.57 18.66
N PHE A 994 -22.57 41.60 19.25
CA PHE A 994 -22.81 42.03 20.63
C PHE A 994 -24.30 42.31 20.89
N ASN A 995 -24.94 43.09 20.00
CA ASN A 995 -26.37 43.39 20.11
C ASN A 995 -27.26 42.14 19.97
N LYS A 996 -26.84 41.16 19.17
CA LYS A 996 -27.58 39.90 18.98
C LYS A 996 -27.45 38.96 20.19
N LEU A 997 -26.38 39.09 20.97
CA LEU A 997 -26.11 38.29 22.17
C LEU A 997 -26.41 39.04 23.47
N LYS A 998 -26.88 40.29 23.41
CA LYS A 998 -27.04 41.17 24.59
C LYS A 998 -27.95 40.57 25.67
N ASP A 999 -29.04 39.93 25.25
CA ASP A 999 -30.08 39.40 26.14
C ASP A 999 -29.71 38.01 26.72
N LEU A 1000 -28.58 37.43 26.29
CA LEU A 1000 -28.06 36.16 26.79
C LEU A 1000 -27.14 36.38 27.99
N LYS A 1001 -27.17 35.43 28.94
CA LYS A 1001 -26.19 35.36 30.02
C LYS A 1001 -24.87 34.80 29.52
N GLU A 1002 -23.81 34.98 30.30
CA GLU A 1002 -22.52 34.33 30.05
C GLU A 1002 -22.69 32.81 30.01
N ASN A 1003 -22.04 32.17 29.04
CA ASN A 1003 -22.11 30.75 28.69
C ASN A 1003 -23.44 30.29 28.06
N GLU A 1004 -24.38 31.19 27.78
CA GLU A 1004 -25.56 30.85 26.97
C GLU A 1004 -25.26 30.91 25.48
N THR A 1005 -25.91 30.01 24.72
CA THR A 1005 -25.70 29.85 23.28
C THR A 1005 -26.94 30.27 22.49
N PHE A 1006 -26.74 31.15 21.51
CA PHE A 1006 -27.71 31.40 20.46
C PHE A 1006 -27.59 30.33 19.37
N TYR A 1007 -28.71 29.72 18.96
CA TYR A 1007 -28.76 28.74 17.87
C TYR A 1007 -29.51 29.29 16.67
N GLN A 1008 -28.94 29.11 15.47
CA GLN A 1008 -29.62 29.35 14.21
C GLN A 1008 -29.91 28.01 13.52
N GLU A 1009 -31.20 27.71 13.39
CA GLU A 1009 -31.68 26.51 12.71
C GLU A 1009 -32.08 26.80 11.25
N ASN A 1010 -31.98 25.79 10.40
CA ASN A 1010 -32.54 25.80 9.05
C ASN A 1010 -34.04 25.40 9.05
N LYS A 1011 -34.66 25.35 7.87
CA LYS A 1011 -36.08 24.97 7.71
C LYS A 1011 -36.41 23.54 8.21
N ASN A 1012 -35.40 22.69 8.37
CA ASN A 1012 -35.54 21.31 8.84
C ASN A 1012 -35.26 21.17 10.35
N LYS A 1013 -35.16 22.28 11.09
CA LYS A 1013 -34.81 22.32 12.53
C LYS A 1013 -33.42 21.79 12.86
N GLU A 1014 -32.49 21.87 11.91
CA GLU A 1014 -31.09 21.50 12.13
C GLU A 1014 -30.27 22.76 12.40
N VAL A 1015 -29.38 22.73 13.39
CA VAL A 1015 -28.48 23.85 13.71
C VAL A 1015 -27.43 24.01 12.62
N ILE A 1016 -27.42 25.18 11.95
CA ILE A 1016 -26.43 25.52 10.92
C ILE A 1016 -25.33 26.47 11.44
N TRP A 1017 -25.62 27.19 12.52
CA TRP A 1017 -24.68 28.09 13.19
C TRP A 1017 -25.08 28.31 14.65
N SER A 1018 -24.10 28.52 15.53
CA SER A 1018 -24.36 28.95 16.90
C SER A 1018 -23.28 29.90 17.40
N ALA A 1019 -23.63 30.75 18.37
CA ALA A 1019 -22.70 31.62 19.07
C ALA A 1019 -22.94 31.56 20.59
N THR A 1020 -21.92 31.16 21.34
CA THR A 1020 -21.92 31.16 22.80
C THR A 1020 -21.26 32.44 23.31
N LYS A 1021 -21.97 33.22 24.13
CA LYS A 1021 -21.44 34.43 24.76
C LYS A 1021 -20.48 34.02 25.89
N LEU A 1022 -19.19 34.39 25.81
CA LEU A 1022 -18.18 34.06 26.82
C LEU A 1022 -17.64 35.30 27.55
N TYR A 1023 -18.46 36.35 27.61
CA TYR A 1023 -18.15 37.59 28.32
C TYR A 1023 -19.37 38.09 29.09
N SER A 1024 -19.12 38.81 30.18
CA SER A 1024 -20.14 39.40 31.07
C SER A 1024 -20.40 40.89 30.82
N LYS A 1025 -19.66 41.51 29.90
CA LYS A 1025 -19.72 42.95 29.67
C LYS A 1025 -21.04 43.42 29.02
N GLU A 1026 -21.59 44.52 29.53
CA GLU A 1026 -22.88 45.10 29.11
C GLU A 1026 -22.75 46.24 28.08
N THR A 1027 -21.57 46.87 27.98
CA THR A 1027 -21.29 47.92 26.97
C THR A 1027 -20.22 47.49 25.97
N PHE A 1028 -20.28 48.04 24.76
CA PHE A 1028 -19.31 47.77 23.69
C PHE A 1028 -18.84 49.09 23.05
N ASP A 1029 -18.08 49.84 23.84
CA ASP A 1029 -17.57 51.18 23.49
C ASP A 1029 -16.40 51.11 22.50
N ALA A 1030 -16.18 52.16 21.71
CA ALA A 1030 -15.15 52.18 20.66
C ALA A 1030 -13.75 52.54 21.18
N ASP A 1031 -13.29 51.81 22.20
CA ASP A 1031 -11.98 51.98 22.83
C ASP A 1031 -11.31 50.63 23.17
N GLU A 1032 -10.18 50.68 23.89
CA GLU A 1032 -9.42 49.48 24.30
C GLU A 1032 -10.26 48.47 25.08
N THR A 1033 -11.33 48.92 25.74
CA THR A 1033 -12.20 48.07 26.52
C THR A 1033 -13.10 47.17 25.64
N SER A 1034 -13.10 47.37 24.30
CA SER A 1034 -13.76 46.48 23.34
C SER A 1034 -12.98 45.21 23.02
N LEU A 1035 -11.72 45.10 23.45
CA LEU A 1035 -10.88 43.92 23.24
C LEU A 1035 -11.21 42.83 24.27
N GLY A 1036 -10.80 41.59 23.96
CA GLY A 1036 -10.88 40.48 24.92
C GLY A 1036 -12.31 40.02 25.22
N LEU A 1037 -13.25 40.21 24.29
CA LEU A 1037 -14.62 39.73 24.39
C LEU A 1037 -14.82 38.48 23.52
N PRO A 1038 -14.57 37.26 24.06
CA PRO A 1038 -14.64 36.02 23.31
C PRO A 1038 -16.08 35.56 23.04
N VAL A 1039 -16.28 34.95 21.87
CA VAL A 1039 -17.51 34.27 21.48
C VAL A 1039 -17.12 32.93 20.86
N GLU A 1040 -17.74 31.84 21.33
CA GLU A 1040 -17.53 30.53 20.72
C GLU A 1040 -18.51 30.33 19.55
N ILE A 1041 -17.98 30.24 18.34
CA ILE A 1041 -18.74 30.09 17.11
C ILE A 1041 -18.71 28.63 16.65
N PHE A 1042 -19.89 28.10 16.31
CA PHE A 1042 -20.03 26.87 15.54
C PHE A 1042 -20.60 27.21 14.16
N GLN A 1043 -20.06 26.60 13.12
CA GLN A 1043 -20.61 26.70 11.77
C GLN A 1043 -20.58 25.33 11.09
N GLU A 1044 -21.71 24.89 10.53
CA GLU A 1044 -21.87 23.55 9.91
C GLU A 1044 -20.79 23.24 8.86
N SER A 1045 -20.42 24.23 8.03
CA SER A 1045 -19.41 24.02 6.99
C SER A 1045 -17.99 23.78 7.51
N ILE A 1046 -17.68 24.20 8.74
CA ILE A 1046 -16.38 23.97 9.42
C ILE A 1046 -16.49 22.75 10.35
N ASN A 1047 -17.69 22.59 10.94
CA ASN A 1047 -18.09 21.51 11.81
C ASN A 1047 -17.20 21.37 13.07
N LYS A 1048 -16.75 22.52 13.57
CA LYS A 1048 -16.00 22.67 14.82
C LYS A 1048 -16.37 23.99 15.49
N LYS A 1049 -16.36 23.99 16.81
CA LYS A 1049 -16.43 25.20 17.63
C LYS A 1049 -15.06 25.87 17.65
N HIS A 1050 -15.04 27.18 17.49
CA HIS A 1050 -13.82 27.99 17.55
C HIS A 1050 -14.12 29.28 18.31
N THR A 1051 -13.13 29.76 19.07
CA THR A 1051 -13.24 31.04 19.79
C THR A 1051 -12.82 32.17 18.88
N GLU A 1052 -13.72 33.13 18.67
CA GLU A 1052 -13.47 34.40 18.01
C GLU A 1052 -13.61 35.55 19.01
N PHE A 1053 -13.09 36.75 18.69
CA PHE A 1053 -13.28 37.95 19.51
C PHE A 1053 -14.09 39.01 18.76
N LEU A 1054 -14.89 39.79 19.49
CA LEU A 1054 -15.71 40.84 18.89
C LEU A 1054 -14.86 41.96 18.30
N VAL A 1055 -15.13 42.30 17.03
CA VAL A 1055 -14.41 43.36 16.31
C VAL A 1055 -15.18 44.68 16.36
N ASN A 1056 -14.65 45.68 17.05
CA ASN A 1056 -15.17 47.04 17.00
C ASN A 1056 -14.53 47.82 15.85
N PHE A 1057 -15.25 48.00 14.74
CA PHE A 1057 -14.72 48.65 13.53
C PHE A 1057 -14.29 50.11 13.73
N LYS A 1058 -14.93 50.87 14.63
CA LYS A 1058 -14.52 52.25 14.92
C LYS A 1058 -13.19 52.30 15.66
N TYR A 1059 -13.01 51.39 16.61
CA TYR A 1059 -11.73 51.25 17.31
C TYR A 1059 -10.65 50.72 16.35
N PHE A 1060 -10.99 49.76 15.50
CA PHE A 1060 -10.07 49.21 14.50
C PHE A 1060 -9.58 50.28 13.51
N GLU A 1061 -10.48 51.11 13.00
CA GLU A 1061 -10.15 52.25 12.15
C GLU A 1061 -9.20 53.22 12.87
N ARG A 1062 -9.46 53.53 14.16
CA ARG A 1062 -8.57 54.39 14.94
C ARG A 1062 -7.16 53.83 15.07
N ILE A 1063 -7.02 52.52 15.32
CA ILE A 1063 -5.70 51.88 15.38
C ILE A 1063 -5.02 51.91 14.00
N LEU A 1064 -5.73 51.57 12.93
CA LEU A 1064 -5.20 51.62 11.57
C LEU A 1064 -4.74 53.02 11.15
N ASN A 1065 -5.48 54.07 11.55
CA ASN A 1065 -5.09 55.47 11.32
C ASN A 1065 -3.72 55.81 11.93
N ASN A 1066 -3.40 55.26 13.10
CA ASN A 1066 -2.09 55.46 13.74
C ASN A 1066 -0.92 54.84 12.94
N TYR A 1067 -1.22 53.91 12.02
CA TYR A 1067 -0.23 53.26 11.16
C TYR A 1067 -0.33 53.71 9.69
N GLY A 1068 -0.92 54.88 9.43
CA GLY A 1068 -0.95 55.52 8.12
C GLY A 1068 -2.00 54.97 7.15
N PHE A 1069 -3.02 54.24 7.64
CA PHE A 1069 -4.17 53.81 6.85
C PHE A 1069 -5.34 54.74 7.05
N THR A 1070 -6.15 54.99 6.02
CA THR A 1070 -7.42 55.71 6.17
C THR A 1070 -8.51 54.97 5.42
N VAL A 1071 -9.78 55.27 5.73
CA VAL A 1071 -10.89 54.93 4.85
C VAL A 1071 -10.70 55.55 3.45
N CYS A 1072 -11.26 54.91 2.43
CA CYS A 1072 -11.28 55.40 1.06
C CYS A 1072 -12.31 56.53 0.92
N ASN A 1073 -11.98 57.54 0.13
CA ASN A 1073 -12.92 58.63 -0.19
C ASN A 1073 -13.93 58.19 -1.26
N SER A 1074 -14.97 59.01 -1.50
CA SER A 1074 -16.05 58.66 -2.44
C SER A 1074 -15.57 58.43 -3.89
N GLN A 1075 -14.55 59.17 -4.35
CA GLN A 1075 -14.01 58.99 -5.71
C GLN A 1075 -13.29 57.65 -5.83
N GLU A 1076 -12.50 57.29 -4.83
CA GLU A 1076 -11.79 56.00 -4.76
C GLU A 1076 -12.79 54.86 -4.70
N LEU A 1077 -13.79 54.93 -3.81
CA LEU A 1077 -14.83 53.91 -3.67
C LEU A 1077 -15.63 53.71 -4.96
N ASN A 1078 -16.00 54.80 -5.65
CA ASN A 1078 -16.67 54.74 -6.96
C ASN A 1078 -15.79 54.05 -8.02
N SER A 1079 -14.47 54.30 -8.02
CA SER A 1079 -13.54 53.70 -8.98
C SER A 1079 -13.36 52.19 -8.82
N ILE A 1080 -13.54 51.67 -7.60
CA ILE A 1080 -13.50 50.24 -7.29
C ILE A 1080 -14.90 49.63 -7.12
N HIS A 1081 -15.95 50.37 -7.48
CA HIS A 1081 -17.35 49.95 -7.39
C HIS A 1081 -17.76 49.40 -6.00
N PHE A 1082 -17.42 50.15 -4.94
CA PHE A 1082 -17.92 49.93 -3.59
C PHE A 1082 -18.60 51.21 -3.08
N LYS A 1083 -19.58 51.08 -2.17
CA LYS A 1083 -20.28 52.23 -1.58
C LYS A 1083 -19.59 52.72 -0.31
N ASN A 1084 -19.02 51.80 0.47
CA ASN A 1084 -18.46 52.06 1.78
C ASN A 1084 -17.07 51.45 1.93
N SER A 1085 -16.22 52.06 2.76
CA SER A 1085 -14.94 51.45 3.16
C SER A 1085 -15.15 50.32 4.15
N VAL A 1086 -16.13 50.42 5.04
CA VAL A 1086 -16.60 49.33 5.89
C VAL A 1086 -18.08 49.14 5.59
N GLY A 1087 -18.44 48.09 4.87
CA GLY A 1087 -19.80 47.87 4.38
C GLY A 1087 -20.35 46.50 4.79
N SER A 1088 -21.67 46.38 4.79
CA SER A 1088 -22.34 45.15 5.23
C SER A 1088 -22.45 44.12 4.11
N PHE A 1089 -22.49 42.83 4.45
CA PHE A 1089 -22.79 41.79 3.46
C PHE A 1089 -24.22 41.87 2.92
N GLN A 1090 -25.14 42.51 3.65
CA GLN A 1090 -26.49 42.78 3.14
C GLN A 1090 -26.46 43.73 1.95
N GLU A 1091 -25.69 44.82 2.05
CA GLU A 1091 -25.47 45.75 0.95
C GLU A 1091 -24.95 45.04 -0.31
N LEU A 1092 -23.94 44.18 -0.17
CA LEU A 1092 -23.41 43.40 -1.29
C LEU A 1092 -24.41 42.38 -1.85
N PHE A 1093 -25.31 41.86 -1.02
CA PHE A 1093 -26.36 40.96 -1.49
C PHE A 1093 -27.40 41.69 -2.35
N ASP A 1094 -27.74 42.92 -1.95
CA ASP A 1094 -28.65 43.78 -2.71
C ASP A 1094 -27.98 44.26 -4.02
N ASP A 1095 -26.70 44.61 -3.98
CA ASP A 1095 -25.91 44.93 -5.18
C ASP A 1095 -25.86 43.74 -6.15
N MET A 1096 -25.65 42.52 -5.63
CA MET A 1096 -25.65 41.30 -6.45
C MET A 1096 -26.98 41.10 -7.20
N LYS A 1097 -28.11 41.32 -6.52
CA LYS A 1097 -29.43 41.20 -7.15
C LYS A 1097 -29.60 42.22 -8.27
N GLN A 1098 -29.29 43.48 -7.99
CA GLN A 1098 -29.39 44.56 -8.97
C GLN A 1098 -28.48 44.33 -10.17
N GLU A 1099 -27.26 43.84 -9.96
CA GLU A 1099 -26.32 43.53 -11.05
C GLU A 1099 -26.78 42.36 -11.92
N ILE A 1100 -27.55 41.41 -11.38
CA ILE A 1100 -28.10 40.28 -12.15
C ILE A 1100 -29.33 40.69 -12.96
N GLU A 1101 -30.14 41.62 -12.43
CA GLU A 1101 -31.37 42.11 -13.09
C GLU A 1101 -31.09 43.08 -14.25
N ARG A 1102 -29.86 43.62 -14.38
CA ARG A 1102 -29.48 44.52 -15.48
C ARG A 1102 -29.33 43.77 -16.81
N GLU A 1103 -30.10 44.18 -17.82
CA GLU A 1103 -30.08 43.61 -19.17
C GLU A 1103 -28.79 43.90 -19.94
N ASP A 1104 -28.14 45.05 -19.71
CA ASP A 1104 -26.87 45.42 -20.34
C ASP A 1104 -25.77 45.63 -19.29
N GLY A 1105 -24.63 44.97 -19.46
CA GLY A 1105 -23.48 45.04 -18.55
C GLY A 1105 -23.64 44.34 -17.18
N GLY A 1106 -24.74 43.61 -16.94
CA GLY A 1106 -24.99 42.83 -15.72
C GLY A 1106 -24.17 41.54 -15.59
N ILE A 1107 -24.15 40.92 -14.40
CA ILE A 1107 -23.47 39.62 -14.18
C ILE A 1107 -24.44 38.45 -14.35
N LYS A 1108 -23.96 37.32 -14.87
CA LYS A 1108 -24.80 36.13 -15.07
C LYS A 1108 -25.09 35.42 -13.75
N GLU A 1109 -26.33 35.01 -13.52
CA GLU A 1109 -26.74 34.22 -12.35
C GLU A 1109 -25.86 32.98 -12.14
N THR A 1110 -25.50 32.29 -13.23
CA THR A 1110 -24.62 31.10 -13.19
C THR A 1110 -23.24 31.36 -12.57
N TRP A 1111 -22.75 32.59 -12.54
CA TRP A 1111 -21.45 32.95 -11.97
C TRP A 1111 -21.49 32.93 -10.45
N VAL A 1112 -22.60 33.38 -9.86
CA VAL A 1112 -22.79 33.41 -8.40
C VAL A 1112 -23.30 32.08 -7.84
N GLY A 1113 -23.67 31.12 -8.69
CA GLY A 1113 -24.15 29.79 -8.27
C GLY A 1113 -25.46 29.89 -7.50
N ASP A 1114 -25.59 29.18 -6.38
CA ASP A 1114 -26.81 29.22 -5.55
C ASP A 1114 -26.91 30.46 -4.64
N ALA A 1115 -26.08 31.50 -4.83
CA ALA A 1115 -26.07 32.67 -3.95
C ALA A 1115 -27.43 33.38 -3.87
N LEU A 1116 -28.23 33.42 -4.95
CA LEU A 1116 -29.57 34.02 -4.90
C LEU A 1116 -30.57 33.22 -4.02
N LYS A 1117 -30.26 31.95 -3.72
CA LYS A 1117 -31.12 31.03 -2.97
C LYS A 1117 -30.85 31.07 -1.46
N LEU A 1118 -30.17 32.10 -0.95
CA LEU A 1118 -29.95 32.26 0.49
C LEU A 1118 -31.28 32.20 1.25
N SER A 1119 -31.40 31.23 2.15
CA SER A 1119 -32.53 31.13 3.07
C SER A 1119 -32.50 32.24 4.12
N ASP A 1120 -33.62 32.52 4.77
CA ASP A 1120 -33.67 33.57 5.80
C ASP A 1120 -32.76 33.26 7.00
N ALA A 1121 -32.63 31.98 7.35
CA ALA A 1121 -31.67 31.52 8.36
C ALA A 1121 -30.21 31.82 7.94
N GLU A 1122 -29.85 31.56 6.67
CA GLU A 1122 -28.51 31.89 6.14
C GLU A 1122 -28.27 33.40 6.06
N LYS A 1123 -29.28 34.20 5.68
CA LYS A 1123 -29.21 35.68 5.68
C LYS A 1123 -28.96 36.22 7.10
N ASN A 1124 -29.67 35.69 8.10
CA ASN A 1124 -29.54 36.09 9.51
C ASN A 1124 -28.13 35.89 10.08
N ILE A 1125 -27.34 34.99 9.48
CA ILE A 1125 -25.92 34.78 9.83
C ILE A 1125 -25.04 35.62 8.91
N SER A 1126 -25.26 35.55 7.60
CA SER A 1126 -24.42 36.20 6.59
C SER A 1126 -24.33 37.70 6.81
N PHE A 1127 -25.45 38.36 7.12
CA PHE A 1127 -25.54 39.82 7.26
C PHE A 1127 -24.96 40.38 8.57
N LEU A 1128 -24.54 39.50 9.49
CA LEU A 1128 -23.71 39.88 10.63
C LEU A 1128 -22.27 40.22 10.22
N ASN A 1129 -21.86 39.88 9.00
CA ASN A 1129 -20.52 40.14 8.49
C ASN A 1129 -20.45 41.49 7.77
N ASN A 1130 -19.27 42.11 7.89
CA ASN A 1130 -18.88 43.26 7.09
C ASN A 1130 -17.62 42.94 6.28
N TYR A 1131 -17.48 43.63 5.15
CA TYR A 1131 -16.20 43.79 4.46
C TYR A 1131 -15.54 45.10 4.89
N PHE A 1132 -14.22 45.18 4.78
CA PHE A 1132 -13.49 46.42 5.01
C PHE A 1132 -12.38 46.65 3.98
N ILE A 1133 -12.12 47.92 3.69
CA ILE A 1133 -11.17 48.43 2.72
C ILE A 1133 -10.52 49.69 3.29
N PHE A 1134 -9.23 49.60 3.62
CA PHE A 1134 -8.43 50.74 4.06
C PHE A 1134 -7.27 50.97 3.09
N LYS A 1135 -6.92 52.23 2.85
CA LYS A 1135 -5.84 52.60 1.94
C LYS A 1135 -4.67 53.17 2.71
N LYS A 1136 -3.46 52.68 2.43
CA LYS A 1136 -2.23 53.20 3.03
C LYS A 1136 -1.85 54.52 2.37
N ARG A 1137 -1.77 55.59 3.16
CA ARG A 1137 -1.45 56.94 2.67
C ARG A 1137 0.03 57.26 2.78
N GLU A 1138 0.65 56.79 3.85
CA GLU A 1138 2.03 57.13 4.20
C GLU A 1138 2.71 55.97 4.95
N ASN A 1139 4.05 56.00 5.00
CA ASN A 1139 4.85 55.06 5.77
C ASN A 1139 5.07 55.63 7.18
N THR A 1140 4.00 55.71 7.96
CA THR A 1140 4.07 56.18 9.34
C THR A 1140 4.15 54.95 10.24
N ILE A 1141 5.35 54.64 10.71
CA ILE A 1141 5.51 53.77 11.87
C ILE A 1141 5.51 54.73 13.04
N VAL A 1142 4.33 55.08 13.55
CA VAL A 1142 4.30 55.65 14.89
C VAL A 1142 4.85 54.55 15.77
N ASN A 1143 6.03 54.76 16.36
CA ASN A 1143 6.38 54.07 17.59
C ASN A 1143 5.29 54.52 18.57
N VAL A 1144 4.20 53.76 18.61
CA VAL A 1144 3.32 53.80 19.76
C VAL A 1144 4.22 53.26 20.86
N GLU A 1145 4.97 54.16 21.50
CA GLU A 1145 5.33 53.95 22.90
C GLU A 1145 4.02 53.56 23.52
N ILE A 1146 3.88 52.29 23.87
CA ILE A 1146 2.77 51.84 24.68
C ILE A 1146 3.03 52.54 26.00
N SER A 1147 2.54 53.77 26.12
CA SER A 1147 2.26 54.42 27.38
C SER A 1147 1.14 53.59 28.00
N THR A 1148 1.50 52.41 28.50
CA THR A 1148 0.71 51.74 29.51
C THR A 1148 0.58 52.79 30.60
N ASN A 1149 -0.65 53.22 30.87
CA ASN A 1149 -0.92 54.03 32.04
C ASN A 1149 -0.37 53.24 33.23
N GLN A 1150 0.80 53.66 33.71
CA GLN A 1150 1.49 53.10 34.86
C GLN A 1150 0.50 52.94 36.02
N THR A 1151 -0.52 53.78 36.13
CA THR A 1151 -1.52 53.73 37.22
C THR A 1151 -2.44 52.49 37.27
N VAL A 1152 -2.71 51.80 36.15
CA VAL A 1152 -3.59 50.60 36.14
C VAL A 1152 -2.77 49.33 36.25
N GLN A 1153 -1.62 49.31 35.57
CA GLN A 1153 -0.65 48.26 35.76
C GLN A 1153 -0.05 48.33 37.17
N ASP A 1154 0.22 49.50 37.75
CA ASP A 1154 0.67 49.67 39.14
C ASP A 1154 -0.40 49.31 40.17
N LYS A 1155 -1.70 49.32 39.83
CA LYS A 1155 -2.76 48.86 40.76
C LYS A 1155 -2.90 47.35 40.76
N ILE A 1156 -2.92 46.73 39.57
CA ILE A 1156 -2.99 45.27 39.43
C ILE A 1156 -1.66 44.64 39.86
N THR A 1157 -0.54 45.28 39.53
CA THR A 1157 0.81 44.90 39.96
C THR A 1157 1.02 45.25 41.43
N LYS A 1158 0.44 46.30 42.02
CA LYS A 1158 0.44 46.48 43.50
C LYS A 1158 -0.39 45.44 44.22
N GLU A 1159 -1.59 45.10 43.76
CA GLU A 1159 -2.41 44.08 44.42
C GLU A 1159 -1.74 42.70 44.33
N GLN A 1160 -1.11 42.38 43.20
CA GLN A 1160 -0.32 41.15 43.03
C GLN A 1160 1.04 41.21 43.74
N GLU A 1161 1.72 42.36 43.78
CA GLU A 1161 2.97 42.59 44.50
C GLU A 1161 2.77 42.69 46.01
N ASP A 1162 1.65 43.20 46.52
CA ASP A 1162 1.33 43.25 47.95
C ASP A 1162 1.00 41.84 48.43
N LEU A 1163 0.29 41.04 47.62
CA LEU A 1163 0.13 39.60 47.82
C LEU A 1163 1.48 38.86 47.77
N TYR A 1164 2.37 39.20 46.84
CA TYR A 1164 3.74 38.65 46.76
C TYR A 1164 4.72 39.20 47.82
N LYS A 1165 4.51 40.42 48.32
CA LYS A 1165 5.32 41.10 49.35
C LYS A 1165 4.91 40.61 50.73
N ASP A 1166 3.67 40.24 50.96
CA ASP A 1166 3.26 39.55 52.18
C ASP A 1166 3.83 38.13 52.22
N ILE A 1167 3.87 37.45 51.07
CA ILE A 1167 4.53 36.14 50.91
C ILE A 1167 6.07 36.26 51.04
N SER A 1168 6.69 37.31 50.50
CA SER A 1168 8.16 37.48 50.53
C SER A 1168 8.72 38.25 51.73
N LYS A 1169 7.94 39.06 52.45
CA LYS A 1169 8.31 39.62 53.77
C LYS A 1169 8.52 38.53 54.82
N GLN A 1170 7.85 37.38 54.67
CA GLN A 1170 8.14 36.19 55.47
C GLN A 1170 9.49 35.54 55.12
N MET A 1171 10.09 35.89 53.97
CA MET A 1171 11.28 35.24 53.43
C MET A 1171 12.43 36.23 53.16
N LYS A 1172 13.04 36.68 54.26
CA LYS A 1172 14.49 36.94 54.43
C LYS A 1172 15.06 38.33 54.10
N LYS A 1173 15.73 38.85 55.14
CA LYS A 1173 16.49 40.10 55.27
C LYS A 1173 17.95 40.01 54.79
N THR A 1174 18.38 41.11 54.14
CA THR A 1174 19.70 41.78 54.09
C THR A 1174 20.98 41.11 53.54
N LYS A 1175 21.58 41.77 52.53
CA LYS A 1175 23.04 41.79 52.23
C LYS A 1175 23.60 43.22 52.24
N ARG A 1176 24.87 43.34 52.67
CA ARG A 1176 25.66 44.57 52.89
C ARG A 1176 26.23 45.19 51.59
N LYS A 1177 26.44 46.52 51.65
CA LYS A 1177 27.01 47.42 50.61
C LYS A 1177 28.53 47.31 50.46
N VAL A 1178 29.02 47.58 49.24
CA VAL A 1178 30.43 47.79 48.88
C VAL A 1178 30.68 49.28 48.60
N THR A 1179 31.83 49.80 49.02
CA THR A 1179 32.38 51.10 48.60
C THR A 1179 33.84 50.93 48.16
N LYS A 1180 34.22 51.60 47.06
CA LYS A 1180 35.57 51.64 46.45
C LYS A 1180 36.46 52.70 47.09
N PHE A 1181 37.78 52.52 47.11
CA PHE A 1181 38.75 53.64 46.97
C PHE A 1181 40.14 53.24 46.40
N LYS A 1182 40.87 54.28 45.96
CA LYS A 1182 42.04 54.41 45.06
C LYS A 1182 43.41 54.03 45.67
N LYS A 1183 44.33 53.40 44.89
CA LYS A 1183 45.73 53.84 44.59
C LYS A 1183 46.53 52.77 43.80
N LYS A 1184 47.42 53.22 42.90
CA LYS A 1184 48.36 52.46 42.03
C LYS A 1184 49.51 51.81 42.82
N PHE A 1185 50.06 50.66 42.39
CA PHE A 1185 51.51 50.38 42.40
C PHE A 1185 51.94 49.32 41.35
N LYS A 1186 53.18 49.48 40.85
CA LYS A 1186 53.87 48.73 39.78
C LYS A 1186 54.31 47.32 40.20
N LEU A 1187 54.41 46.41 39.23
CA LEU A 1187 55.06 45.10 39.34
C LEU A 1187 56.60 45.22 39.27
N PRO A 1188 57.35 44.54 40.15
CA PRO A 1188 58.75 44.22 39.93
C PRO A 1188 58.91 42.81 39.31
N SER A 1189 59.78 42.77 38.29
CA SER A 1189 60.45 41.64 37.59
C SER A 1189 59.81 40.26 37.61
#